data_AF-A0A1V5TPR8-F1
#
_entry.id   AF-A0A1V5TPR8-F1
#
_cell.length_a   1.000
_cell.length_b   1.000
_cell.length_c   1.000
_cell.angle_alpha   90.00
_cell.angle_beta   90.00
_cell.angle_gamma   90.00
#
_symmetry.space_group_name_H-M   'P 1'
#
loop_
_entity.id
_entity.type
_entity.pdbx_description
1 polymer ?
#
loop_
_entity_poly.entity_id
_entity_poly.type
_entity_poly.pdbx_seq_one_letter_code
_entity_poly.pdbx_strand_id
1 'polypeptide(L)'
;MLNGVAMIKKIFAFLFLAVTINAQSPQIHHELNVVIKPDFSFLDVTDEITIDKSLVKEGLQFKLNSALTVEPSEMITKFDMQVDAEDIGMDLDDAGTKSDLKLNVYKIKLSPNASGDLKLILKYNGKIESPIKQSKENYARGFSESPGIIWEAGVYLAGSTYWVPYFGDELVSFNLTTTLPENWKTVSVGTRTSDEKKNGQHIDTWESPTPQEEIFLIAAPFTEYNYPMGSVTAYAFLRTPDEALANKYLEATAQYMEMYRKLVGPFPYTKFALVENFWETGYGMPSFTLLGEKIIRLPFILHSSYPHELLHNYWGNSVYVDFKSGNWCEGITAYMADHLIKEQRGQAVEYRSETLQKFTDYVTPENDFPLSKFSSRFDPPSEAIGYGKTSMTFHMLRRKVGDEQFIKSFQVFNRNNKFKRSSFDDIRKAFDEVTGKDWQWFFNQWVNRTGAPQLVLEDVQVNSIRGSNNVSFTLKQIQPEEVFFLDVPVVIVTKNGTKTVTVEMNEKESKYNITVDSEPLKILIDPEFDLMRKLDPRESPPTFTKAFGSKKSLIILPDQKDADYQQYKEFVDLWTKGNENKFSVKSQSEISELPDNESVMLLGLNNKFIQVIKTELKKYGSDILSNGVKFGKREISSDDNSFYISVSNPKNIKEVITLLTIGNKSAVEGLNDKLPHYAKYSYLAFNGSEPTNIEKGVWPVVSSPLFKNISSAESNAEVKLETRKALAYLEPVFSAERMMEIVKFLASDDLKGRGIGTPELDIAANYIAKKFEEYGLLPGSDDATYFQSWTQDVLDKKNIGLKNIIGIIPGTNPDLSEAVVISAHYDHLGLGWPDVKKGNEGKIHNGADDNASGVSVLLELAKSLGKSFKPARTIIFVAFTAEEAGLVGSRYFVNNYKKYPVNKIFAILNLDTVGRLFGNKLMVLNSNTAREWKFIFMGANFTTGVPTELVTQDLDASDQTAFIEKGIPGVQLFYTGIKSDYHSPEDKADKIDPDGLIKAATISKEVLEYLADRTEPMPFTGQQSDTNSLTNKNTGERNASTGAMPDFTFTGEGVKIADVAENSPAANARLQKGDVIIGFDDKPVKNLTDYSNYLKQHKPGDKVKLTIIRNDEKQEVDITLSER
;
A
#
# COMPACT_ATOMS: atom_id res chain seq x y z
N MET A 1 58.63 15.60 -29.28
CA MET A 1 57.60 14.94 -28.46
C MET A 1 57.49 15.60 -27.08
N LEU A 2 57.10 16.88 -27.04
CA LEU A 2 56.86 17.67 -25.83
C LEU A 2 55.91 18.78 -26.31
N ASN A 3 54.60 18.54 -26.17
CA ASN A 3 53.50 19.53 -26.32
C ASN A 3 52.09 18.90 -26.16
N GLY A 4 51.97 17.57 -25.94
CA GLY A 4 50.67 16.89 -25.78
C GLY A 4 50.13 16.79 -24.34
N VAL A 5 50.92 17.09 -23.32
CA VAL A 5 50.52 16.84 -21.91
C VAL A 5 49.88 18.07 -21.23
N ALA A 6 50.06 19.27 -21.78
CA ALA A 6 49.49 20.50 -21.21
C ALA A 6 48.01 20.73 -21.59
N MET A 7 47.50 20.11 -22.66
CA MET A 7 46.11 20.29 -23.12
C MET A 7 45.13 19.39 -22.37
N ILE A 8 45.57 18.21 -21.91
CA ILE A 8 44.71 17.25 -21.18
C ILE A 8 44.48 17.66 -19.72
N LYS A 9 45.42 18.40 -19.09
CA LYS A 9 45.20 18.97 -17.74
C LYS A 9 44.27 20.19 -17.73
N LYS A 10 44.11 20.91 -18.86
CA LYS A 10 43.14 22.02 -18.95
C LYS A 10 41.71 21.56 -19.26
N ILE A 11 41.52 20.38 -19.87
CA ILE A 11 40.19 19.81 -20.11
C ILE A 11 39.65 19.11 -18.85
N PHE A 12 40.50 18.51 -18.01
CA PHE A 12 40.08 17.96 -16.72
C PHE A 12 39.79 19.03 -15.63
N ALA A 13 40.40 20.22 -15.73
CA ALA A 13 40.09 21.33 -14.82
C ALA A 13 38.82 22.10 -15.19
N PHE A 14 38.38 22.04 -16.47
CA PHE A 14 37.14 22.68 -16.91
C PHE A 14 35.88 21.82 -16.75
N LEU A 15 36.01 20.49 -16.59
CA LEU A 15 34.88 19.62 -16.25
C LEU A 15 34.53 19.60 -14.75
N PHE A 16 35.38 20.15 -13.88
CA PHE A 16 35.09 20.31 -12.44
C PHE A 16 34.56 21.70 -12.08
N LEU A 17 34.48 22.64 -13.04
CA LEU A 17 34.05 24.02 -12.78
C LEU A 17 32.67 24.39 -13.35
N ALA A 18 31.88 23.39 -13.77
CA ALA A 18 30.52 23.60 -14.28
C ALA A 18 29.47 22.75 -13.54
N VAL A 19 29.62 22.60 -12.22
CA VAL A 19 28.51 22.34 -11.29
C VAL A 19 28.73 23.23 -10.07
N THR A 20 28.89 24.53 -10.28
CA THR A 20 28.62 25.49 -9.21
C THR A 20 27.10 25.56 -9.08
N ILE A 21 26.54 24.67 -8.26
CA ILE A 21 25.19 24.86 -7.72
C ILE A 21 25.26 26.20 -7.00
N ASN A 22 24.67 27.24 -7.60
CA ASN A 22 24.41 28.51 -6.91
C ASN A 22 23.32 28.24 -5.87
N ALA A 23 23.66 27.54 -4.78
CA ALA A 23 22.87 27.56 -3.58
C ALA A 23 22.88 29.00 -3.06
N GLN A 24 21.74 29.50 -2.59
CA GLN A 24 21.72 30.79 -1.91
C GLN A 24 22.59 30.62 -0.66
N SER A 25 23.66 31.40 -0.51
CA SER A 25 24.43 31.36 0.74
C SER A 25 23.49 31.77 1.88
N PRO A 26 23.46 31.01 3.00
CA PRO A 26 22.67 31.40 4.16
C PRO A 26 23.19 32.76 4.63
N GLN A 27 22.27 33.69 4.87
CA GLN A 27 22.64 35.05 5.26
C GLN A 27 22.91 35.16 6.77
N ILE A 28 22.56 34.11 7.52
CA ILE A 28 22.75 34.02 8.96
C ILE A 28 23.32 32.63 9.29
N HIS A 29 24.35 32.62 10.13
CA HIS A 29 24.96 31.40 10.66
C HIS A 29 24.95 31.43 12.18
N HIS A 30 24.56 30.31 12.80
CA HIS A 30 24.51 30.14 14.25
C HIS A 30 25.53 29.09 14.72
N GLU A 31 26.35 29.42 15.71
CA GLU A 31 27.21 28.48 16.43
C GLU A 31 26.62 28.29 17.85
N LEU A 32 25.76 27.29 18.00
CA LEU A 32 24.95 27.07 19.18
C LEU A 32 25.63 26.09 20.14
N ASN A 33 25.77 26.51 21.39
CA ASN A 33 26.15 25.65 22.51
C ASN A 33 25.00 25.63 23.52
N VAL A 34 24.31 24.50 23.62
CA VAL A 34 23.03 24.37 24.34
C VAL A 34 23.15 23.34 25.46
N VAL A 35 22.94 23.75 26.72
CA VAL A 35 22.79 22.84 27.84
C VAL A 35 21.31 22.66 28.13
N ILE A 36 20.81 21.41 28.04
CA ILE A 36 19.41 21.10 28.27
C ILE A 36 19.27 20.30 29.56
N LYS A 37 18.29 20.68 30.39
CA LYS A 37 17.94 20.00 31.63
C LYS A 37 16.48 19.54 31.55
N PRO A 38 16.21 18.33 31.04
CA PRO A 38 14.86 17.81 30.84
C PRO A 38 13.97 17.89 32.08
N ASP A 39 14.51 17.49 33.24
CA ASP A 39 13.80 17.46 34.53
C ASP A 39 13.37 18.86 35.05
N PHE A 40 13.92 19.93 34.46
CA PHE A 40 13.63 21.31 34.86
C PHE A 40 12.91 22.10 33.76
N SER A 41 12.58 21.45 32.63
CA SER A 41 12.05 22.07 31.42
C SER A 41 12.91 23.24 30.94
N PHE A 42 14.22 23.16 31.16
CA PHE A 42 15.13 24.32 31.10
C PHE A 42 16.21 24.15 30.04
N LEU A 43 16.58 25.25 29.41
CA LEU A 43 17.70 25.34 28.49
C LEU A 43 18.56 26.57 28.78
N ASP A 44 19.86 26.44 28.51
CA ASP A 44 20.88 27.49 28.59
C ASP A 44 21.67 27.50 27.28
N VAL A 45 21.70 28.64 26.59
CA VAL A 45 22.30 28.76 25.24
C VAL A 45 23.35 29.85 25.23
N THR A 46 24.50 29.52 24.62
CA THR A 46 25.42 30.49 24.05
C THR A 46 25.41 30.34 22.54
N ASP A 47 25.05 31.40 21.83
CA ASP A 47 24.94 31.45 20.36
C ASP A 47 25.92 32.49 19.81
N GLU A 48 26.89 32.06 19.00
CA GLU A 48 27.70 32.98 18.20
C GLU A 48 27.09 33.13 16.81
N ILE A 49 26.45 34.29 16.57
CA ILE A 49 25.73 34.55 15.33
C ILE A 49 26.60 35.39 14.40
N THR A 50 26.71 34.92 13.15
CA THR A 50 27.29 35.68 12.04
C THR A 50 26.18 36.07 11.06
N ILE A 51 26.01 37.37 10.82
CA ILE A 51 25.00 37.94 9.93
C ILE A 51 25.71 38.60 8.75
N ASP A 52 25.36 38.20 7.53
CA ASP A 52 25.93 38.76 6.29
C ASP A 52 25.69 40.27 6.23
N LYS A 53 26.71 41.01 5.79
CA LYS A 53 26.66 42.47 5.59
C LYS A 53 25.42 42.98 4.84
N SER A 54 24.80 42.18 3.97
CA SER A 54 23.60 42.57 3.22
C SER A 54 22.37 42.77 4.11
N LEU A 55 22.32 42.11 5.26
CA LEU A 55 21.23 42.23 6.25
C LEU A 55 21.50 43.29 7.32
N VAL A 56 22.76 43.73 7.46
CA VAL A 56 23.19 44.67 8.50
C VAL A 56 22.75 46.09 8.16
N LYS A 57 21.59 46.50 8.70
CA LYS A 57 21.00 47.84 8.52
C LYS A 57 20.56 48.46 9.85
N GLU A 58 20.53 49.79 9.91
CA GLU A 58 20.05 50.50 11.11
C GLU A 58 18.63 50.04 11.46
N GLY A 59 18.43 49.62 12.71
CA GLY A 59 17.16 49.07 13.16
C GLY A 59 17.02 47.55 13.07
N LEU A 60 18.09 46.81 12.81
CA LEU A 60 18.09 45.33 12.88
C LEU A 60 17.54 44.83 14.22
N GLN A 61 16.61 43.88 14.14
CA GLN A 61 15.90 43.30 15.27
C GLN A 61 15.86 41.79 15.16
N PHE A 62 15.71 41.12 16.31
CA PHE A 62 15.34 39.72 16.36
C PHE A 62 14.21 39.49 17.38
N LYS A 63 13.42 38.44 17.13
CA LYS A 63 12.39 37.95 18.06
C LYS A 63 12.92 36.70 18.77
N LEU A 64 12.57 36.55 20.05
CA LEU A 64 12.87 35.35 20.83
C LEU A 64 11.68 35.03 21.74
N ASN A 65 11.47 33.76 22.05
CA ASN A 65 10.44 33.32 22.99
C ASN A 65 10.51 34.13 24.29
N SER A 66 9.37 34.66 24.74
CA SER A 66 9.33 35.54 25.92
C SER A 66 9.68 34.83 27.23
N ALA A 67 9.63 33.49 27.25
CA ALA A 67 10.07 32.67 28.37
C ALA A 67 11.60 32.57 28.48
N LEU A 68 12.34 32.99 27.45
CA LEU A 68 13.80 33.05 27.43
C LEU A 68 14.27 34.45 27.82
N THR A 69 15.26 34.50 28.71
CA THR A 69 15.87 35.73 29.20
C THR A 69 17.26 35.87 28.60
N VAL A 70 17.45 36.92 27.81
CA VAL A 70 18.75 37.29 27.23
C VAL A 70 19.59 38.02 28.27
N GLU A 71 20.85 37.61 28.44
CA GLU A 71 21.80 38.29 29.31
C GLU A 71 22.08 39.72 28.79
N PRO A 72 22.22 40.73 29.69
CA PRO A 72 22.50 42.09 29.28
C PRO A 72 23.79 42.20 28.45
N SER A 73 23.73 42.90 27.33
CA SER A 73 24.88 43.20 26.46
C SER A 73 24.83 44.65 26.01
N GLU A 74 25.98 45.30 25.83
CA GLU A 74 26.05 46.69 25.33
C GLU A 74 25.47 46.84 23.91
N MET A 75 25.44 45.75 23.14
CA MET A 75 24.97 45.73 21.76
C MET A 75 23.47 45.40 21.63
N ILE A 76 22.82 44.86 22.66
CA ILE A 76 21.45 44.35 22.58
C ILE A 76 20.58 45.05 23.61
N THR A 77 19.52 45.69 23.11
CA THR A 77 18.52 46.33 23.96
C THR A 77 17.16 45.69 23.73
N LYS A 78 16.47 45.30 24.80
CA LYS A 78 15.07 44.86 24.73
C LYS A 78 14.20 46.03 24.31
N PHE A 79 13.46 45.88 23.20
CA PHE A 79 12.67 46.95 22.58
C PHE A 79 11.19 46.83 22.89
N ASP A 80 10.61 45.64 22.67
CA ASP A 80 9.18 45.36 22.91
C ASP A 80 9.00 44.00 23.60
N MET A 81 7.89 43.84 24.31
CA MET A 81 7.58 42.65 25.10
C MET A 81 6.19 42.13 24.77
N GLN A 82 6.09 40.80 24.67
CA GLN A 82 4.84 40.08 24.51
C GLN A 82 4.09 40.36 23.20
N VAL A 83 4.83 40.49 22.11
CA VAL A 83 4.23 40.44 20.78
C VAL A 83 3.75 39.01 20.49
N ASP A 84 2.68 38.87 19.70
CA ASP A 84 2.18 37.56 19.29
C ASP A 84 3.19 36.87 18.37
N ALA A 85 3.38 35.57 18.58
CA ALA A 85 4.13 34.74 17.65
C ALA A 85 3.34 34.56 16.35
N GLU A 86 4.07 34.56 15.24
CA GLU A 86 3.57 34.17 13.93
C GLU A 86 4.05 32.75 13.64
N ASP A 87 3.30 31.99 12.86
CA ASP A 87 3.75 30.69 12.38
C ASP A 87 4.93 30.90 11.43
N ILE A 88 5.96 30.05 11.55
CA ILE A 88 7.18 30.12 10.73
C ILE A 88 7.64 28.72 10.36
N GLY A 89 8.45 28.62 9.31
CA GLY A 89 8.99 27.35 8.84
C GLY A 89 7.87 26.37 8.47
N MET A 90 8.00 25.13 8.94
CA MET A 90 7.04 24.05 8.69
C MET A 90 5.62 24.37 9.17
N ASP A 91 5.46 25.20 10.20
CA ASP A 91 4.14 25.52 10.76
C ASP A 91 3.35 26.54 9.91
N LEU A 92 3.96 27.14 8.88
CA LEU A 92 3.25 27.97 7.90
C LEU A 92 2.18 27.18 7.12
N ASP A 93 2.34 25.85 7.06
CA ASP A 93 1.39 24.91 6.48
C ASP A 93 0.15 24.65 7.37
N ASP A 94 0.07 25.21 8.58
CA ASP A 94 -1.04 25.02 9.53
C ASP A 94 -1.84 26.31 9.80
N ALA A 95 -1.84 27.25 8.84
CA ALA A 95 -2.45 28.58 8.99
C ALA A 95 -3.96 28.55 9.36
N GLY A 96 -4.25 28.50 10.66
CA GLY A 96 -5.61 28.43 11.21
C GLY A 96 -5.68 28.69 12.72
N THR A 97 -4.65 28.32 13.48
CA THR A 97 -4.56 28.54 14.93
C THR A 97 -3.60 29.66 15.29
N LYS A 98 -4.11 30.78 15.83
CA LYS A 98 -3.23 31.80 16.42
C LYS A 98 -2.42 31.18 17.56
N SER A 99 -1.10 31.23 17.45
CA SER A 99 -0.21 30.82 18.53
C SER A 99 -0.47 31.66 19.79
N ASP A 100 -0.67 30.99 20.92
CA ASP A 100 -0.73 31.64 22.24
C ASP A 100 0.68 32.07 22.73
N LEU A 101 1.72 31.76 21.96
CA LEU A 101 3.11 32.04 22.30
C LEU A 101 3.39 33.55 22.20
N LYS A 102 4.08 34.07 23.22
CA LYS A 102 4.50 35.47 23.31
C LYS A 102 5.99 35.60 23.07
N LEU A 103 6.41 36.64 22.35
CA LEU A 103 7.80 36.90 22.01
C LEU A 103 8.29 38.23 22.60
N ASN A 104 9.59 38.30 22.88
CA ASN A 104 10.31 39.53 23.17
C ASN A 104 11.04 39.98 21.89
N VAL A 105 10.99 41.29 21.59
CA VAL A 105 11.71 41.88 20.46
C VAL A 105 12.95 42.60 20.97
N TYR A 106 14.09 42.30 20.38
CA TYR A 106 15.38 42.88 20.73
C TYR A 106 15.93 43.68 19.56
N LYS A 107 16.48 44.86 19.84
CA LYS A 107 17.13 45.72 18.85
C LYS A 107 18.65 45.63 19.01
N ILE A 108 19.34 45.49 17.89
CA ILE A 108 20.80 45.48 17.84
C ILE A 108 21.32 46.89 17.58
N LYS A 109 22.23 47.35 18.43
CA LYS A 109 22.93 48.62 18.28
C LYS A 109 24.14 48.42 17.37
N LEU A 110 24.07 48.97 16.15
CA LEU A 110 25.17 48.93 15.19
C LEU A 110 26.16 50.07 15.44
N SER A 111 27.44 49.81 15.16
CA SER A 111 28.49 50.85 15.19
C SER A 111 28.40 51.73 13.93
N PRO A 112 28.66 53.05 13.99
CA PRO A 112 28.49 53.97 12.86
C PRO A 112 29.28 53.63 11.59
N ASN A 113 30.32 52.79 11.69
CA ASN A 113 31.22 52.40 10.60
C ASN A 113 31.16 50.89 10.28
N ALA A 114 30.08 50.18 10.66
CA ALA A 114 29.93 48.75 10.36
C ALA A 114 29.93 48.53 8.83
N SER A 115 30.98 47.88 8.32
CA SER A 115 31.18 47.61 6.88
C SER A 115 31.73 46.19 6.71
N GLY A 116 30.88 45.20 6.97
CA GLY A 116 31.24 43.78 6.95
C GLY A 116 30.19 42.96 7.69
N ASP A 117 30.41 41.65 7.74
CA ASP A 117 29.52 40.74 8.45
C ASP A 117 29.49 41.10 9.94
N LEU A 118 28.30 41.09 10.53
CA LEU A 118 28.11 41.35 11.94
C LEU A 118 28.28 40.05 12.71
N LYS A 119 29.19 40.02 13.67
CA LYS A 119 29.34 38.94 14.64
C LYS A 119 28.84 39.37 16.00
N LEU A 120 28.03 38.55 16.64
CA LEU A 120 27.47 38.81 17.96
C LEU A 120 27.39 37.52 18.77
N ILE A 121 27.62 37.63 20.09
CA ILE A 121 27.47 36.52 21.02
C ILE A 121 26.24 36.80 21.86
N LEU A 122 25.27 35.89 21.81
CA LEU A 122 24.06 35.94 22.62
C LEU A 122 24.10 34.83 23.66
N LYS A 123 23.78 35.19 24.90
CA LYS A 123 23.56 34.25 25.99
C LYS A 123 22.14 34.39 26.48
N TYR A 124 21.43 33.29 26.55
CA TYR A 124 20.04 33.30 27.00
C TYR A 124 19.63 31.96 27.59
N ASN A 125 18.73 32.00 28.56
CA ASN A 125 18.25 30.81 29.24
C ASN A 125 16.80 30.98 29.69
N GLY A 126 16.13 29.87 29.98
CA GLY A 126 14.76 29.90 30.45
C GLY A 126 14.07 28.55 30.37
N LYS A 127 12.78 28.55 30.67
CA LYS A 127 11.94 27.35 30.64
C LYS A 127 11.08 27.31 29.38
N ILE A 128 11.01 26.15 28.74
CA ILE A 128 10.13 25.88 27.60
C ILE A 128 9.28 24.66 27.93
N GLU A 129 8.00 24.90 28.16
CA GLU A 129 7.04 23.90 28.64
C GLU A 129 5.66 24.18 28.03
N SER A 130 5.59 24.41 26.71
CA SER A 130 4.31 24.61 26.06
C SER A 130 3.53 23.28 26.05
N PRO A 131 2.31 23.25 26.60
CA PRO A 131 1.57 22.01 26.75
C PRO A 131 1.20 21.44 25.39
N ILE A 132 1.15 20.11 25.31
CA ILE A 132 0.65 19.38 24.16
C ILE A 132 -0.86 19.64 24.06
N LYS A 133 -1.30 20.18 22.93
CA LYS A 133 -2.70 20.48 22.66
C LYS A 133 -3.21 19.60 21.52
N GLN A 134 -4.43 19.13 21.66
CA GLN A 134 -5.13 18.43 20.60
C GLN A 134 -5.92 19.46 19.80
N SER A 135 -5.64 19.60 18.50
CA SER A 135 -6.42 20.52 17.64
C SER A 135 -7.80 19.92 17.36
N LYS A 136 -8.81 20.77 17.11
CA LYS A 136 -10.19 20.31 16.82
C LYS A 136 -10.27 19.49 15.52
N GLU A 137 -9.38 19.75 14.57
CA GLU A 137 -9.28 19.03 13.30
C GLU A 137 -8.55 17.69 13.46
N ASN A 138 -7.54 17.65 14.32
CA ASN A 138 -6.82 16.43 14.68
C ASN A 138 -7.56 15.55 15.68
N TYR A 139 -8.67 16.00 16.26
CA TYR A 139 -9.54 15.18 17.12
C TYR A 139 -9.99 13.88 16.42
N ALA A 140 -10.24 13.94 15.11
CA ALA A 140 -10.62 12.77 14.31
C ALA A 140 -9.45 11.82 13.98
N ARG A 141 -8.20 12.28 14.12
CA ARG A 141 -6.96 11.54 13.77
C ARG A 141 -6.08 11.18 14.97
N GLY A 142 -6.32 11.79 16.13
CA GLY A 142 -5.57 11.56 17.37
C GLY A 142 -4.24 12.33 17.48
N PHE A 143 -3.89 13.20 16.52
CA PHE A 143 -2.64 13.97 16.57
C PHE A 143 -2.72 15.14 17.56
N SER A 144 -1.56 15.48 18.14
CA SER A 144 -1.42 16.65 19.02
C SER A 144 -0.18 17.45 18.64
N GLU A 145 -0.19 18.73 18.96
CA GLU A 145 0.86 19.68 18.62
C GLU A 145 1.38 20.38 19.88
N SER A 146 2.63 20.85 19.81
CA SER A 146 3.18 21.81 20.76
C SER A 146 4.09 22.77 20.01
N PRO A 147 4.02 24.08 20.29
CA PRO A 147 4.99 25.05 19.78
C PRO A 147 6.43 24.76 20.23
N GLY A 148 6.64 23.95 21.28
CA GLY A 148 7.96 23.63 21.82
C GLY A 148 7.89 23.16 23.27
N ILE A 149 8.57 22.06 23.58
CA ILE A 149 8.51 21.44 24.92
C ILE A 149 9.83 20.80 25.30
N ILE A 150 10.26 21.04 26.55
CA ILE A 150 11.33 20.31 27.22
C ILE A 150 10.69 19.62 28.42
N TRP A 151 10.76 18.30 28.46
CA TRP A 151 10.16 17.48 29.52
C TRP A 151 11.04 16.27 29.84
N GLU A 152 10.84 15.62 30.99
CA GLU A 152 11.51 14.36 31.36
C GLU A 152 11.27 13.22 30.35
N ALA A 153 10.17 13.30 29.60
CA ALA A 153 9.84 12.33 28.55
C ALA A 153 10.67 12.61 27.30
N GLY A 154 10.89 13.86 26.92
CA GLY A 154 11.63 14.22 25.71
C GLY A 154 11.66 15.72 25.46
N VAL A 155 12.40 16.10 24.42
CA VAL A 155 12.59 17.48 23.96
C VAL A 155 12.13 17.58 22.52
N TYR A 156 11.35 18.62 22.24
CA TYR A 156 10.98 19.06 20.89
C TYR A 156 11.11 20.57 20.83
N LEU A 157 12.03 21.06 20.01
CA LEU A 157 12.21 22.47 19.71
C LEU A 157 12.24 22.66 18.20
N ALA A 158 11.42 23.56 17.69
CA ALA A 158 11.28 23.94 16.28
C ALA A 158 11.34 25.47 16.14
N GLY A 159 11.33 25.98 14.92
CA GLY A 159 11.28 27.42 14.63
C GLY A 159 10.10 28.10 15.31
N SER A 160 8.92 27.49 15.31
CA SER A 160 7.73 28.01 16.01
C SER A 160 7.88 28.13 17.53
N THR A 161 8.90 27.49 18.12
CA THR A 161 9.27 27.71 19.52
C THR A 161 9.91 29.07 19.73
N TYR A 162 10.49 29.68 18.70
CA TYR A 162 11.38 30.85 18.78
C TYR A 162 12.49 30.65 19.82
N TRP A 163 13.04 29.44 19.88
CA TRP A 163 14.13 29.08 20.82
C TRP A 163 15.51 29.56 20.33
N VAL A 164 15.64 29.86 19.04
CA VAL A 164 16.78 30.53 18.41
C VAL A 164 16.35 31.94 17.98
N PRO A 165 17.22 32.97 18.06
CA PRO A 165 16.90 34.32 17.60
C PRO A 165 16.41 34.38 16.15
N TYR A 166 15.18 34.85 15.95
CA TYR A 166 14.55 34.98 14.64
C TYR A 166 14.73 36.38 14.05
N PHE A 167 15.47 36.51 12.95
CA PHE A 167 15.80 37.78 12.29
C PHE A 167 14.88 38.14 11.12
N GLY A 168 13.81 37.37 10.91
CA GLY A 168 12.95 37.45 9.74
C GLY A 168 13.04 36.20 8.88
N ASP A 169 12.41 36.25 7.72
CA ASP A 169 12.21 35.13 6.80
C ASP A 169 13.49 34.73 6.02
N GLU A 170 14.68 34.88 6.62
CA GLU A 170 15.96 34.57 5.98
C GLU A 170 16.42 33.15 6.29
N LEU A 171 17.02 32.46 5.32
CA LEU A 171 17.53 31.10 5.52
C LEU A 171 18.80 31.12 6.40
N VAL A 172 18.88 30.16 7.32
CA VAL A 172 19.95 30.00 8.29
C VAL A 172 20.85 28.80 7.98
N SER A 173 22.05 28.80 8.54
CA SER A 173 22.89 27.60 8.69
C SER A 173 23.36 27.50 10.13
N PHE A 174 23.80 26.32 10.58
CA PHE A 174 24.17 26.18 11.98
C PHE A 174 25.15 25.05 12.27
N ASN A 175 25.88 25.24 13.36
CA ASN A 175 26.49 24.19 14.16
C ASN A 175 25.76 24.16 15.51
N LEU A 176 25.35 22.98 15.96
CA LEU A 176 24.59 22.80 17.20
C LEU A 176 25.29 21.77 18.06
N THR A 177 25.93 22.23 19.13
CA THR A 177 26.47 21.39 20.20
C THR A 177 25.50 21.38 21.37
N THR A 178 25.13 20.19 21.82
CA THR A 178 24.20 20.00 22.94
C THR A 178 24.90 19.29 24.09
N THR A 179 24.45 19.56 25.32
CA THR A 179 24.89 18.85 26.53
C THR A 179 23.66 18.41 27.32
N LEU A 180 23.53 17.09 27.51
CA LEU A 180 22.35 16.41 28.06
C LEU A 180 22.77 15.33 29.09
N PRO A 181 21.82 14.71 29.83
CA PRO A 181 22.12 13.54 30.64
C PRO A 181 22.71 12.39 29.82
N GLU A 182 23.55 11.55 30.46
CA GLU A 182 24.37 10.52 29.78
C GLU A 182 23.62 9.52 28.89
N ASN A 183 22.36 9.22 29.21
CA ASN A 183 21.52 8.27 28.48
C ASN A 183 20.64 8.91 27.40
N TRP A 184 20.68 10.23 27.23
CA TRP A 184 19.90 10.95 26.22
C TRP A 184 20.71 11.13 24.94
N LYS A 185 20.06 11.07 23.78
CA LYS A 185 20.64 11.43 22.49
C LYS A 185 19.83 12.54 21.84
N THR A 186 20.49 13.32 21.01
CA THR A 186 19.84 14.34 20.17
C THR A 186 19.69 13.90 18.74
N VAL A 187 18.72 14.50 18.04
CA VAL A 187 18.56 14.46 16.59
C VAL A 187 18.30 15.89 16.12
N SER A 188 19.05 16.33 15.12
CA SER A 188 18.86 17.61 14.43
C SER A 188 19.04 17.44 12.93
N VAL A 189 18.92 18.54 12.17
CA VAL A 189 19.14 18.57 10.73
C VAL A 189 20.64 18.48 10.43
N GLY A 190 21.01 17.77 9.35
CA GLY A 190 22.39 17.72 8.87
C GLY A 190 23.18 16.52 9.40
N THR A 191 24.49 16.68 9.55
CA THR A 191 25.41 15.58 9.89
C THR A 191 25.82 15.64 11.36
N ARG A 192 25.76 14.50 12.07
CA ARG A 192 26.33 14.39 13.42
C ARG A 192 27.86 14.28 13.31
N THR A 193 28.57 15.26 13.84
CA THR A 193 30.05 15.31 13.82
C THR A 193 30.68 14.84 15.13
N SER A 194 29.90 14.80 16.23
CA SER A 194 30.31 14.28 17.53
C SER A 194 29.16 13.57 18.27
N ASP A 195 29.48 12.49 18.99
CA ASP A 195 28.63 11.71 19.92
C ASP A 195 29.58 11.23 21.04
N GLU A 196 29.68 12.02 22.12
CA GLU A 196 30.65 11.82 23.20
C GLU A 196 30.01 11.78 24.58
N LYS A 197 30.34 10.76 25.38
CA LYS A 197 30.00 10.71 26.81
C LYS A 197 31.15 11.21 27.66
N LYS A 198 30.94 12.30 28.39
CA LYS A 198 31.97 12.95 29.20
C LYS A 198 31.39 13.48 30.51
N ASN A 199 32.05 13.18 31.63
CA ASN A 199 31.66 13.66 32.96
C ASN A 199 30.19 13.37 33.36
N GLY A 200 29.64 12.21 32.96
CA GLY A 200 28.23 11.87 33.23
C GLY A 200 27.22 12.65 32.40
N GLN A 201 27.67 13.30 31.33
CA GLN A 201 26.84 14.00 30.35
C GLN A 201 27.08 13.42 28.95
N HIS A 202 26.09 13.56 28.09
CA HIS A 202 26.20 13.24 26.68
C HIS A 202 26.29 14.54 25.88
N ILE A 203 27.27 14.61 24.98
CA ILE A 203 27.57 15.77 24.14
C ILE A 203 27.46 15.33 22.68
N ASP A 204 26.47 15.87 21.98
CA ASP A 204 26.28 15.66 20.55
C ASP A 204 26.55 16.98 19.80
N THR A 205 27.21 16.90 18.65
CA THR A 205 27.37 18.05 17.74
C THR A 205 26.77 17.73 16.36
N TRP A 206 25.94 18.64 15.86
CA TRP A 206 25.30 18.59 14.56
C TRP A 206 25.73 19.76 13.70
N GLU A 207 26.02 19.51 12.43
CA GLU A 207 26.41 20.53 11.45
C GLU A 207 25.43 20.51 10.26
N SER A 208 24.87 21.67 9.94
CA SER A 208 24.07 21.92 8.74
C SER A 208 24.60 23.17 8.03
N PRO A 209 25.54 23.00 7.07
CA PRO A 209 26.15 24.11 6.35
C PRO A 209 25.23 24.60 5.21
N THR A 210 24.16 23.85 4.92
CA THR A 210 23.19 24.14 3.88
C THR A 210 22.07 25.04 4.40
N PRO A 211 21.51 25.94 3.58
CA PRO A 211 20.40 26.82 4.00
C PRO A 211 19.19 26.05 4.52
N GLN A 212 18.73 26.40 5.73
CA GLN A 212 17.55 25.89 6.42
C GLN A 212 16.54 27.01 6.70
N GLU A 213 15.25 26.72 6.73
CA GLU A 213 14.24 27.69 7.19
C GLU A 213 14.23 27.83 8.71
N GLU A 214 14.59 26.78 9.43
CA GLU A 214 14.60 26.74 10.89
C GLU A 214 15.58 25.70 11.45
N ILE A 215 15.77 25.70 12.77
CA ILE A 215 16.66 24.77 13.48
C ILE A 215 15.81 23.90 14.40
N PHE A 216 15.81 22.60 14.11
CA PHE A 216 15.13 21.59 14.94
C PHE A 216 16.08 20.97 15.96
N LEU A 217 15.58 20.70 17.17
CA LEU A 217 16.29 19.93 18.19
C LEU A 217 15.33 18.97 18.89
N ILE A 218 15.50 17.69 18.60
CA ILE A 218 14.77 16.61 19.25
C ILE A 218 15.73 15.87 20.18
N ALA A 219 15.29 15.52 21.39
CA ALA A 219 16.10 14.70 22.29
C ALA A 219 15.25 13.77 23.15
N ALA A 220 15.75 12.57 23.40
CA ALA A 220 15.14 11.58 24.28
C ALA A 220 16.18 10.51 24.65
N PRO A 221 15.87 9.61 25.61
CA PRO A 221 16.67 8.40 25.83
C PRO A 221 16.49 7.39 24.68
N PHE A 222 17.05 7.70 23.51
CA PHE A 222 16.91 6.89 22.30
C PHE A 222 17.86 5.69 22.27
N THR A 223 17.35 4.58 21.75
CA THR A 223 18.12 3.49 21.15
C THR A 223 18.24 3.76 19.66
N GLU A 224 19.47 3.72 19.16
CA GLU A 224 19.81 4.09 17.79
C GLU A 224 20.11 2.84 16.94
N TYR A 225 19.49 2.78 15.77
CA TYR A 225 19.76 1.81 14.71
C TYR A 225 20.11 2.56 13.43
N ASN A 226 20.96 2.00 12.58
CA ASN A 226 21.34 2.64 11.33
C ASN A 226 21.62 1.64 10.21
N TYR A 227 21.48 2.12 8.98
CA TYR A 227 21.76 1.38 7.76
C TYR A 227 22.40 2.30 6.71
N PRO A 228 23.67 2.07 6.31
CA PRO A 228 24.34 2.89 5.31
C PRO A 228 23.83 2.58 3.89
N MET A 229 23.42 3.62 3.16
CA MET A 229 22.84 3.54 1.81
C MET A 229 23.68 4.36 0.81
N GLY A 230 24.96 4.01 0.68
CA GLY A 230 25.90 4.77 -0.14
C GLY A 230 26.33 6.07 0.56
N SER A 231 26.00 7.23 -0.01
CA SER A 231 26.35 8.55 0.57
C SER A 231 25.34 9.06 1.61
N VAL A 232 24.24 8.33 1.81
CA VAL A 232 23.19 8.65 2.78
C VAL A 232 23.12 7.54 3.82
N THR A 233 22.91 7.90 5.08
CA THR A 233 22.66 6.90 6.15
C THR A 233 21.21 6.98 6.61
N ALA A 234 20.51 5.84 6.63
CA ALA A 234 19.21 5.73 7.26
C ALA A 234 19.40 5.49 8.77
N TYR A 235 18.59 6.15 9.60
CA TYR A 235 18.58 5.94 11.05
C TYR A 235 17.17 5.63 11.54
N ALA A 236 17.08 4.90 12.65
CA ALA A 236 15.88 4.80 13.47
C ALA A 236 16.25 5.07 14.93
N PHE A 237 15.64 6.10 15.51
CA PHE A 237 15.80 6.48 16.91
C PHE A 237 14.52 6.10 17.66
N LEU A 238 14.58 5.03 18.44
CA LEU A 238 13.45 4.49 19.18
C LEU A 238 13.63 4.75 20.68
N ARG A 239 12.60 5.26 21.34
CA ARG A 239 12.53 5.42 22.79
C ARG A 239 12.40 4.07 23.47
N THR A 240 11.58 3.19 22.88
CA THR A 240 11.42 1.81 23.33
C THR A 240 12.18 0.90 22.36
N PRO A 241 13.25 0.22 22.79
CA PRO A 241 14.05 -0.62 21.91
C PRO A 241 13.21 -1.68 21.20
N ASP A 242 13.22 -1.66 19.87
CA ASP A 242 12.55 -2.66 19.01
C ASP A 242 13.36 -2.80 17.71
N GLU A 243 14.28 -3.77 17.69
CA GLU A 243 15.20 -3.98 16.55
C GLU A 243 14.44 -4.43 15.29
N ALA A 244 13.37 -5.22 15.44
CA ALA A 244 12.56 -5.68 14.31
C ALA A 244 11.83 -4.50 13.65
N LEU A 245 11.20 -3.64 14.46
CA LEU A 245 10.56 -2.43 13.97
C LEU A 245 11.55 -1.48 13.29
N ALA A 246 12.70 -1.24 13.91
CA ALA A 246 13.75 -0.41 13.36
C ALA A 246 14.20 -0.90 11.98
N ASN A 247 14.46 -2.21 11.85
CA ASN A 247 14.89 -2.81 10.58
C ASN A 247 13.84 -2.65 9.47
N LYS A 248 12.55 -2.79 9.78
CA LYS A 248 11.46 -2.55 8.80
C LYS A 248 11.48 -1.13 8.25
N TYR A 249 11.69 -0.14 9.12
CA TYR A 249 11.80 1.26 8.71
C TYR A 249 13.09 1.56 7.94
N LEU A 250 14.21 0.97 8.33
CA LEU A 250 15.49 1.13 7.62
C LEU A 250 15.40 0.54 6.19
N GLU A 251 14.80 -0.64 6.03
CA GLU A 251 14.57 -1.28 4.73
C GLU A 251 13.61 -0.46 3.86
N ALA A 252 12.46 -0.05 4.41
CA ALA A 252 11.50 0.80 3.71
C ALA A 252 12.14 2.13 3.29
N THR A 253 12.92 2.77 4.17
CA THR A 253 13.68 3.98 3.84
C THR A 253 14.55 3.75 2.61
N ALA A 254 15.32 2.66 2.58
CA ALA A 254 16.21 2.36 1.46
C ALA A 254 15.45 2.20 0.14
N GLN A 255 14.31 1.49 0.15
CA GLN A 255 13.50 1.29 -1.05
C GLN A 255 12.87 2.59 -1.57
N TYR A 256 12.24 3.37 -0.69
CA TYR A 256 11.61 4.65 -1.06
C TYR A 256 12.65 5.68 -1.49
N MET A 257 13.78 5.74 -0.79
CA MET A 257 14.89 6.64 -1.12
C MET A 257 15.42 6.37 -2.53
N GLU A 258 15.62 5.11 -2.91
CA GLU A 258 16.11 4.78 -4.25
C GLU A 258 15.07 5.09 -5.34
N MET A 259 13.79 4.82 -5.07
CA MET A 259 12.69 5.20 -5.96
C MET A 259 12.65 6.73 -6.18
N TYR A 260 12.69 7.53 -5.10
CA TYR A 260 12.69 8.98 -5.20
C TYR A 260 13.99 9.53 -5.78
N ARG A 261 15.13 8.87 -5.57
CA ARG A 261 16.39 9.25 -6.21
C ARG A 261 16.30 9.19 -7.73
N LYS A 262 15.62 8.16 -8.27
CA LYS A 262 15.35 8.04 -9.71
C LYS A 262 14.29 9.04 -10.18
N LEU A 263 13.29 9.31 -9.35
CA LEU A 263 12.17 10.18 -9.69
C LEU A 263 12.50 11.70 -9.65
N VAL A 264 13.26 12.12 -8.64
CA VAL A 264 13.51 13.53 -8.29
C VAL A 264 14.99 13.90 -8.36
N GLY A 265 15.90 12.94 -8.20
CA GLY A 265 17.35 13.15 -8.22
C GLY A 265 18.03 12.91 -6.86
N PRO A 266 19.31 13.26 -6.72
CA PRO A 266 20.09 12.97 -5.52
C PRO A 266 19.43 13.51 -4.24
N PHE A 267 19.39 12.67 -3.20
CA PHE A 267 18.82 13.06 -1.91
C PHE A 267 19.53 14.28 -1.33
N PRO A 268 18.79 15.26 -0.76
CA PRO A 268 19.37 16.54 -0.42
C PRO A 268 20.37 16.53 0.75
N TYR A 269 20.24 15.58 1.68
CA TYR A 269 21.01 15.50 2.93
C TYR A 269 21.91 14.26 3.00
N THR A 270 22.73 14.19 4.05
CA THR A 270 23.62 13.05 4.35
C THR A 270 22.95 11.95 5.18
N LYS A 271 21.78 12.24 5.77
CA LYS A 271 20.99 11.28 6.54
C LYS A 271 19.49 11.43 6.33
N PHE A 272 18.77 10.35 6.55
CA PHE A 272 17.34 10.38 6.83
C PHE A 272 17.06 9.54 8.08
N ALA A 273 16.27 10.05 9.03
CA ALA A 273 15.97 9.31 10.26
C ALA A 273 14.47 9.16 10.50
N LEU A 274 14.03 7.97 10.92
CA LEU A 274 12.82 7.83 11.72
C LEU A 274 13.14 8.22 13.17
N VAL A 275 12.35 9.08 13.78
CA VAL A 275 12.48 9.46 15.19
C VAL A 275 11.15 9.20 15.89
N GLU A 276 11.18 8.37 16.95
CA GLU A 276 10.01 8.07 17.77
C GLU A 276 9.74 9.23 18.74
N ASN A 277 8.55 9.80 18.68
CA ASN A 277 8.13 10.87 19.55
C ASN A 277 7.46 10.36 20.84
N PHE A 278 7.42 11.20 21.87
CA PHE A 278 6.77 10.89 23.15
C PHE A 278 5.28 11.26 23.20
N TRP A 279 4.72 11.74 22.08
CA TRP A 279 3.28 11.88 21.86
C TRP A 279 2.95 11.59 20.38
N GLU A 280 1.66 11.44 20.06
CA GLU A 280 1.25 11.06 18.71
C GLU A 280 1.41 12.24 17.71
N THR A 281 2.37 12.10 16.79
CA THR A 281 2.69 13.06 15.72
C THR A 281 2.90 12.39 14.36
N GLY A 282 2.89 13.20 13.30
CA GLY A 282 3.20 12.82 11.94
C GLY A 282 3.88 13.95 11.18
N TYR A 283 5.13 14.30 11.56
CA TYR A 283 5.84 15.45 10.96
C TYR A 283 6.99 15.02 10.05
N GLY A 284 7.06 15.59 8.85
CA GLY A 284 8.16 15.43 7.90
C GLY A 284 9.16 16.58 7.96
N MET A 285 10.26 16.40 8.68
CA MET A 285 11.29 17.43 8.89
C MET A 285 12.46 17.29 7.90
N PRO A 286 13.31 18.32 7.77
CA PRO A 286 14.55 18.23 7.00
C PRO A 286 15.47 17.14 7.57
N SER A 287 15.76 16.12 6.78
CA SER A 287 16.60 14.95 7.09
C SER A 287 16.05 13.94 8.11
N PHE A 288 14.79 14.04 8.55
CA PHE A 288 14.15 13.06 9.44
C PHE A 288 12.63 13.24 9.53
N THR A 289 11.91 12.24 10.03
CA THR A 289 10.48 12.32 10.34
C THR A 289 10.23 11.98 11.80
N LEU A 290 9.32 12.70 12.44
CA LEU A 290 8.97 12.55 13.86
C LEU A 290 7.57 11.95 13.98
N LEU A 291 7.52 10.66 14.34
CA LEU A 291 6.28 9.88 14.40
C LEU A 291 5.98 9.40 15.82
N GLY A 292 4.70 9.36 16.17
CA GLY A 292 4.24 8.90 17.49
C GLY A 292 4.51 7.42 17.79
N GLU A 293 4.64 7.11 19.07
CA GLU A 293 4.88 5.74 19.58
C GLU A 293 3.86 4.72 19.05
N LYS A 294 2.55 5.01 19.10
CA LYS A 294 1.58 4.04 18.59
C LYS A 294 1.58 3.98 17.08
N ILE A 295 1.77 5.13 16.43
CA ILE A 295 1.70 5.26 14.97
C ILE A 295 2.79 4.46 14.29
N ILE A 296 4.03 4.51 14.78
CA ILE A 296 5.13 3.76 14.14
C ILE A 296 4.91 2.25 14.15
N ARG A 297 4.07 1.74 15.06
CA ARG A 297 3.76 0.31 15.17
C ARG A 297 2.58 -0.12 14.29
N LEU A 298 1.92 0.81 13.58
CA LEU A 298 0.84 0.50 12.65
C LEU A 298 1.41 0.07 11.28
N PRO A 299 1.16 -1.16 10.81
CA PRO A 299 1.81 -1.70 9.61
C PRO A 299 1.59 -0.87 8.33
N PHE A 300 0.44 -0.21 8.20
CA PHE A 300 0.14 0.58 7.00
C PHE A 300 0.96 1.86 6.86
N ILE A 301 1.52 2.38 7.95
CA ILE A 301 2.22 3.68 7.92
C ILE A 301 3.41 3.63 6.96
N LEU A 302 4.11 2.50 6.89
CA LEU A 302 5.20 2.24 5.94
C LEU A 302 4.78 2.41 4.47
N HIS A 303 3.49 2.28 4.16
CA HIS A 303 2.95 2.31 2.80
C HIS A 303 1.88 3.38 2.59
N SER A 304 1.68 4.27 3.56
CA SER A 304 0.78 5.42 3.43
C SER A 304 1.54 6.71 3.72
N SER A 305 1.70 7.07 4.99
CA SER A 305 2.20 8.39 5.40
C SER A 305 3.72 8.46 5.37
N TYR A 306 4.43 7.39 5.73
CA TYR A 306 5.89 7.40 5.75
C TYR A 306 6.55 7.81 4.42
N PRO A 307 6.15 7.26 3.25
CA PRO A 307 6.71 7.70 1.96
C PRO A 307 6.39 9.16 1.63
N HIS A 308 5.25 9.68 2.07
CA HIS A 308 4.88 11.09 1.94
C HIS A 308 5.87 11.98 2.69
N GLU A 309 6.13 11.70 3.97
CA GLU A 309 7.09 12.45 4.80
C GLU A 309 8.53 12.34 4.27
N LEU A 310 8.91 11.18 3.74
CA LEU A 310 10.22 10.99 3.13
C LEU A 310 10.34 11.84 1.87
N LEU A 311 9.30 11.95 1.04
CA LEU A 311 9.32 12.81 -0.15
C LEU A 311 9.36 14.31 0.20
N HIS A 312 8.78 14.73 1.33
CA HIS A 312 8.92 16.11 1.80
C HIS A 312 10.37 16.55 2.03
N ASN A 313 11.31 15.60 2.17
CA ASN A 313 12.72 15.95 2.26
C ASN A 313 13.24 16.59 0.95
N TYR A 314 12.62 16.27 -0.19
CA TYR A 314 12.84 16.99 -1.44
C TYR A 314 11.98 18.26 -1.50
N TRP A 315 10.67 18.11 -1.34
CA TRP A 315 9.67 19.16 -1.51
C TRP A 315 9.22 19.73 -0.15
N GLY A 316 9.40 21.03 0.07
CA GLY A 316 9.10 21.66 1.36
C GLY A 316 10.35 21.76 2.24
N ASN A 317 11.15 20.70 2.38
CA ASN A 317 12.33 20.77 3.26
C ASN A 317 13.64 21.10 2.56
N SER A 318 13.78 20.84 1.25
CA SER A 318 15.00 21.24 0.51
C SER A 318 14.72 22.24 -0.60
N VAL A 319 13.65 22.05 -1.36
CA VAL A 319 13.08 23.09 -2.21
C VAL A 319 11.92 23.69 -1.44
N TYR A 320 12.17 24.84 -0.83
CA TYR A 320 11.24 25.52 0.07
C TYR A 320 10.08 26.14 -0.72
N VAL A 321 8.94 26.28 -0.07
CA VAL A 321 7.73 26.84 -0.68
C VAL A 321 7.76 28.37 -0.61
N ASP A 322 7.46 29.05 -1.72
CA ASP A 322 7.06 30.45 -1.67
C ASP A 322 5.55 30.57 -1.44
N PHE A 323 5.14 30.59 -0.16
CA PHE A 323 3.75 30.69 0.26
C PHE A 323 3.01 31.92 -0.30
N LYS A 324 3.72 32.99 -0.69
CA LYS A 324 3.10 34.16 -1.31
C LYS A 324 2.55 33.86 -2.72
N SER A 325 3.09 32.82 -3.35
CA SER A 325 2.74 32.38 -4.71
C SER A 325 1.93 31.08 -4.74
N GLY A 326 1.57 30.55 -3.57
CA GLY A 326 0.80 29.32 -3.41
C GLY A 326 1.67 28.10 -3.08
N ASN A 327 1.14 27.25 -2.22
CA ASN A 327 1.76 26.00 -1.80
C ASN A 327 1.57 24.91 -2.87
N TRP A 328 2.64 24.61 -3.59
CA TRP A 328 2.69 23.54 -4.58
C TRP A 328 3.13 22.20 -3.99
N CYS A 329 3.75 22.22 -2.81
CA CYS A 329 4.43 21.07 -2.21
C CYS A 329 3.44 19.96 -1.89
N GLU A 330 2.42 20.24 -1.09
CA GLU A 330 1.44 19.28 -0.61
C GLU A 330 0.80 18.43 -1.72
N GLY A 331 0.28 19.10 -2.75
CA GLY A 331 -0.40 18.41 -3.85
C GLY A 331 0.54 17.60 -4.75
N ILE A 332 1.78 18.05 -4.93
CA ILE A 332 2.79 17.30 -5.69
C ILE A 332 3.29 16.10 -4.89
N THR A 333 3.55 16.28 -3.60
CA THR A 333 3.92 15.18 -2.69
C THR A 333 2.83 14.12 -2.67
N ALA A 334 1.56 14.51 -2.52
CA ALA A 334 0.42 13.58 -2.60
C ALA A 334 0.32 12.86 -3.96
N TYR A 335 0.65 13.53 -5.07
CA TYR A 335 0.64 12.89 -6.39
C TYR A 335 1.79 11.87 -6.58
N MET A 336 2.99 12.23 -6.11
CA MET A 336 4.22 11.46 -6.29
C MET A 336 4.49 10.43 -5.18
N ALA A 337 3.72 10.45 -4.09
CA ALA A 337 3.72 9.44 -3.04
C ALA A 337 2.38 8.70 -2.98
N ASP A 338 1.32 9.35 -2.50
CA ASP A 338 0.04 8.69 -2.18
C ASP A 338 -0.63 8.10 -3.43
N HIS A 339 -0.84 8.92 -4.45
CA HIS A 339 -1.39 8.47 -5.73
C HIS A 339 -0.45 7.46 -6.40
N LEU A 340 0.88 7.68 -6.35
CA LEU A 340 1.84 6.76 -6.96
C LEU A 340 1.77 5.36 -6.34
N ILE A 341 1.68 5.25 -5.02
CA ILE A 341 1.54 3.96 -4.32
C ILE A 341 0.21 3.29 -4.72
N LYS A 342 -0.86 4.07 -4.86
CA LYS A 342 -2.14 3.56 -5.39
C LYS A 342 -2.00 3.10 -6.84
N GLU A 343 -1.26 3.83 -7.66
CA GLU A 343 -0.97 3.46 -9.05
C GLU A 343 -0.18 2.15 -9.15
N GLN A 344 0.86 1.97 -8.32
CA GLN A 344 1.60 0.72 -8.20
C GLN A 344 0.71 -0.47 -7.81
N ARG A 345 -0.35 -0.21 -7.04
CA ARG A 345 -1.32 -1.21 -6.57
C ARG A 345 -2.53 -1.38 -7.52
N GLY A 346 -2.52 -0.73 -8.69
CA GLY A 346 -3.64 -0.79 -9.65
C GLY A 346 -4.90 -0.05 -9.21
N GLN A 347 -4.79 0.85 -8.23
CA GLN A 347 -5.88 1.62 -7.62
C GLN A 347 -5.89 3.10 -8.07
N ALA A 348 -5.22 3.42 -9.18
CA ALA A 348 -5.04 4.80 -9.63
C ALA A 348 -6.36 5.46 -10.06
N VAL A 349 -7.22 4.69 -10.74
CA VAL A 349 -8.50 5.17 -11.27
C VAL A 349 -9.44 5.51 -10.12
N GLU A 350 -9.50 4.65 -9.12
CA GLU A 350 -10.27 4.87 -7.90
C GLU A 350 -9.79 6.12 -7.17
N TYR A 351 -8.47 6.30 -7.00
CA TYR A 351 -7.92 7.48 -6.34
C TYR A 351 -8.28 8.78 -7.07
N ARG A 352 -8.21 8.80 -8.41
CA ARG A 352 -8.58 9.98 -9.20
C ARG A 352 -10.09 10.24 -9.13
N SER A 353 -10.91 9.19 -9.24
CA SER A 353 -12.36 9.30 -9.08
C SER A 353 -12.76 9.87 -7.72
N GLU A 354 -12.17 9.37 -6.63
CA GLU A 354 -12.37 9.89 -5.27
C GLU A 354 -11.93 11.36 -5.15
N THR A 355 -10.82 11.72 -5.79
CA THR A 355 -10.31 13.10 -5.82
C THR A 355 -11.29 14.06 -6.52
N LEU A 356 -11.80 13.69 -7.69
CA LEU A 356 -12.77 14.49 -8.44
C LEU A 356 -14.12 14.57 -7.72
N GLN A 357 -14.53 13.49 -7.04
CA GLN A 357 -15.72 13.48 -6.22
C GLN A 357 -15.62 14.48 -5.07
N LYS A 358 -14.53 14.46 -4.30
CA LYS A 358 -14.30 15.43 -3.21
C LYS A 358 -14.37 16.88 -3.70
N PHE A 359 -13.73 17.18 -4.84
CA PHE A 359 -13.80 18.52 -5.44
C PHE A 359 -15.23 18.90 -5.82
N THR A 360 -15.98 17.98 -6.44
CA THR A 360 -17.36 18.21 -6.85
C THR A 360 -18.31 18.43 -5.66
N ASP A 361 -18.10 17.68 -4.57
CA ASP A 361 -18.99 17.68 -3.41
C ASP A 361 -18.71 18.86 -2.45
N TYR A 362 -17.45 19.30 -2.31
CA TYR A 362 -17.07 20.33 -1.33
C TYR A 362 -16.85 21.73 -1.92
N VAL A 363 -16.47 21.84 -3.20
CA VAL A 363 -16.10 23.13 -3.80
C VAL A 363 -17.29 23.79 -4.50
N THR A 364 -17.72 24.93 -3.96
CA THR A 364 -18.80 25.79 -4.46
C THR A 364 -18.23 27.11 -5.01
N PRO A 365 -18.99 27.87 -5.82
CA PRO A 365 -18.51 29.16 -6.33
C PRO A 365 -18.10 30.16 -5.24
N GLU A 366 -18.62 30.02 -4.02
CA GLU A 366 -18.34 30.91 -2.90
C GLU A 366 -17.06 30.57 -2.14
N ASN A 367 -16.59 29.32 -2.20
CA ASN A 367 -15.41 28.85 -1.47
C ASN A 367 -14.25 28.40 -2.39
N ASP A 368 -14.42 28.44 -3.71
CA ASP A 368 -13.38 28.13 -4.69
C ASP A 368 -12.32 29.25 -4.77
N PHE A 369 -11.04 28.86 -4.87
CA PHE A 369 -9.91 29.77 -4.99
C PHE A 369 -8.79 29.16 -5.86
N PRO A 370 -7.96 29.98 -6.52
CA PRO A 370 -6.87 29.48 -7.37
C PRO A 370 -5.75 28.84 -6.52
N LEU A 371 -5.03 27.87 -7.09
CA LEU A 371 -3.91 27.20 -6.41
C LEU A 371 -2.81 28.18 -6.00
N SER A 372 -2.63 29.28 -6.73
CA SER A 372 -1.69 30.35 -6.35
C SER A 372 -2.07 31.09 -5.06
N LYS A 373 -3.23 30.80 -4.46
CA LYS A 373 -3.65 31.29 -3.15
C LYS A 373 -3.77 30.21 -2.08
N PHE A 374 -3.50 28.96 -2.43
CA PHE A 374 -3.48 27.88 -1.44
C PHE A 374 -2.27 28.06 -0.53
N SER A 375 -2.48 28.10 0.78
CA SER A 375 -1.40 28.07 1.78
C SER A 375 -1.35 26.70 2.45
N SER A 376 -2.48 26.30 3.00
CA SER A 376 -2.64 25.16 3.89
C SER A 376 -4.05 24.61 3.80
N ARG A 377 -4.23 23.40 4.32
CA ARG A 377 -5.54 22.80 4.55
C ARG A 377 -6.11 23.30 5.87
N PHE A 378 -7.36 23.77 5.86
CA PHE A 378 -8.11 24.13 7.07
C PHE A 378 -9.58 23.64 7.04
N ASP A 379 -10.04 23.13 5.90
CA ASP A 379 -11.39 22.58 5.72
C ASP A 379 -11.43 21.60 4.52
N PRO A 380 -12.54 20.85 4.32
CA PRO A 380 -12.64 19.93 3.18
C PRO A 380 -12.51 20.59 1.78
N PRO A 381 -13.05 21.81 1.52
CA PRO A 381 -12.82 22.53 0.27
C PRO A 381 -11.34 22.84 0.00
N SER A 382 -10.60 23.36 0.98
CA SER A 382 -9.16 23.65 0.84
C SER A 382 -8.34 22.39 0.58
N GLU A 383 -8.67 21.25 1.21
CA GLU A 383 -8.07 19.95 0.87
C GLU A 383 -8.32 19.58 -0.60
N ALA A 384 -9.58 19.67 -1.05
CA ALA A 384 -9.95 19.28 -2.40
C ALA A 384 -9.29 20.17 -3.48
N ILE A 385 -9.05 21.44 -3.18
CA ILE A 385 -8.35 22.39 -4.05
C ILE A 385 -6.83 22.13 -3.96
N GLY A 386 -6.22 22.32 -2.80
CA GLY A 386 -4.76 22.30 -2.63
C GLY A 386 -4.11 20.96 -2.97
N TYR A 387 -4.72 19.84 -2.55
CA TYR A 387 -4.23 18.49 -2.85
C TYR A 387 -4.86 17.98 -4.15
N GLY A 388 -6.19 17.99 -4.23
CA GLY A 388 -6.92 17.31 -5.29
C GLY A 388 -6.71 17.95 -6.67
N LYS A 389 -6.96 19.26 -6.79
CA LYS A 389 -6.79 19.98 -8.07
C LYS A 389 -5.32 20.02 -8.49
N THR A 390 -4.38 20.18 -7.56
CA THR A 390 -2.94 20.09 -7.86
C THR A 390 -2.56 18.71 -8.40
N SER A 391 -2.96 17.64 -7.72
CA SER A 391 -2.71 16.25 -8.15
C SER A 391 -3.24 15.98 -9.56
N MET A 392 -4.50 16.35 -9.84
CA MET A 392 -5.08 16.19 -11.18
C MET A 392 -4.42 17.08 -12.24
N THR A 393 -3.95 18.28 -11.85
CA THR A 393 -3.19 19.17 -12.75
C THR A 393 -1.90 18.52 -13.22
N PHE A 394 -1.11 17.96 -12.30
CA PHE A 394 0.14 17.28 -12.65
C PHE A 394 -0.11 15.92 -13.30
N HIS A 395 -1.22 15.24 -12.99
CA HIS A 395 -1.65 14.07 -13.75
C HIS A 395 -1.88 14.39 -15.23
N MET A 396 -2.66 15.44 -15.52
CA MET A 396 -2.89 15.87 -16.90
C MET A 396 -1.59 16.32 -17.58
N LEU A 397 -0.72 17.04 -16.86
CA LEU A 397 0.57 17.46 -17.40
C LEU A 397 1.45 16.25 -17.75
N ARG A 398 1.58 15.27 -16.85
CA ARG A 398 2.29 13.99 -17.09
C ARG A 398 1.80 13.32 -18.36
N ARG A 399 0.48 13.23 -18.55
CA ARG A 399 -0.10 12.63 -19.77
C ARG A 399 0.27 13.39 -21.03
N LYS A 400 0.32 14.71 -20.96
CA LYS A 400 0.59 15.56 -22.12
C LYS A 400 2.08 15.58 -22.52
N VAL A 401 3.00 15.45 -21.55
CA VAL A 401 4.46 15.45 -21.81
C VAL A 401 5.08 14.05 -21.91
N GLY A 402 4.45 13.03 -21.32
CA GLY A 402 4.97 11.69 -21.17
C GLY A 402 5.89 11.52 -19.94
N ASP A 403 5.95 10.29 -19.43
CA ASP A 403 6.62 9.97 -18.16
C ASP A 403 8.10 10.38 -18.13
N GLU A 404 8.85 10.13 -19.19
CA GLU A 404 10.28 10.47 -19.26
C GLU A 404 10.54 11.98 -19.09
N GLN A 405 9.78 12.81 -19.83
CA GLN A 405 9.92 14.26 -19.75
C GLN A 405 9.40 14.78 -18.40
N PHE A 406 8.32 14.22 -17.88
CA PHE A 406 7.78 14.58 -16.57
C PHE A 406 8.81 14.37 -15.45
N ILE A 407 9.42 13.19 -15.39
CA ILE A 407 10.48 12.86 -14.42
C ILE A 407 11.66 13.82 -14.57
N LYS A 408 12.13 14.02 -15.81
CA LYS A 408 13.28 14.88 -16.08
C LYS A 408 13.01 16.34 -15.71
N SER A 409 11.80 16.86 -15.89
CA SER A 409 11.40 18.20 -15.45
C SER A 409 11.51 18.35 -13.93
N PHE A 410 11.05 17.38 -13.14
CA PHE A 410 11.20 17.44 -11.69
C PHE A 410 12.65 17.29 -11.22
N GLN A 411 13.46 16.50 -11.92
CA GLN A 411 14.91 16.44 -11.67
C GLN A 411 15.60 17.78 -11.94
N VAL A 412 15.24 18.47 -13.02
CA VAL A 412 15.73 19.82 -13.34
C VAL A 412 15.25 20.84 -12.30
N PHE A 413 13.97 20.78 -11.94
CA PHE A 413 13.38 21.64 -10.91
C PHE A 413 14.11 21.51 -9.58
N ASN A 414 14.30 20.28 -9.08
CA ASN A 414 15.06 20.00 -7.86
C ASN A 414 16.49 20.54 -7.97
N ARG A 415 17.22 20.19 -9.04
CA ARG A 415 18.61 20.61 -9.24
C ARG A 415 18.79 22.13 -9.23
N ASN A 416 17.86 22.86 -9.85
CA ASN A 416 17.97 24.32 -10.01
C ASN A 416 17.55 25.08 -8.73
N ASN A 417 16.67 24.47 -7.92
CA ASN A 417 16.00 25.13 -6.80
C ASN A 417 16.30 24.55 -5.41
N LYS A 418 17.13 23.51 -5.32
CA LYS A 418 17.60 22.97 -4.04
C LYS A 418 18.19 24.08 -3.16
N PHE A 419 17.71 24.15 -1.92
CA PHE A 419 17.97 25.14 -0.89
C PHE A 419 17.60 26.59 -1.28
N LYS A 420 16.46 26.74 -1.97
CA LYS A 420 15.84 28.02 -2.32
C LYS A 420 14.33 27.92 -2.15
N ARG A 421 13.68 29.07 -2.00
CA ARG A 421 12.22 29.18 -2.14
C ARG A 421 11.83 29.13 -3.60
N SER A 422 10.72 28.46 -3.90
CA SER A 422 10.24 28.23 -5.27
C SER A 422 8.74 28.34 -5.36
N SER A 423 8.30 28.71 -6.55
CA SER A 423 6.90 28.90 -6.91
C SER A 423 6.44 27.88 -7.97
N PHE A 424 5.14 27.85 -8.26
CA PHE A 424 4.62 27.14 -9.42
C PHE A 424 5.26 27.59 -10.75
N ASP A 425 5.71 28.84 -10.86
CA ASP A 425 6.39 29.35 -12.06
C ASP A 425 7.77 28.73 -12.26
N ASP A 426 8.48 28.40 -11.18
CA ASP A 426 9.79 27.74 -11.26
C ASP A 426 9.66 26.28 -11.69
N ILE A 427 8.57 25.62 -11.29
CA ILE A 427 8.20 24.30 -11.82
C ILE A 427 7.92 24.42 -13.32
N ARG A 428 7.08 25.38 -13.73
CA ARG A 428 6.78 25.63 -15.15
C ARG A 428 8.06 25.84 -15.97
N LYS A 429 8.99 26.68 -15.51
CA LYS A 429 10.29 26.91 -16.19
C LYS A 429 11.08 25.62 -16.39
N ALA A 430 11.07 24.70 -15.42
CA ALA A 430 11.73 23.42 -15.57
C ALA A 430 11.07 22.55 -16.66
N PHE A 431 9.73 22.57 -16.75
CA PHE A 431 9.00 21.93 -17.85
C PHE A 431 9.30 22.58 -19.20
N ASP A 432 9.35 23.91 -19.28
CA ASP A 432 9.73 24.61 -20.50
C ASP A 432 11.13 24.22 -20.97
N GLU A 433 12.10 24.19 -20.05
CA GLU A 433 13.49 23.81 -20.33
C GLU A 433 13.60 22.39 -20.89
N VAL A 434 12.94 21.43 -20.25
CA VAL A 434 13.05 20.01 -20.62
C VAL A 434 12.28 19.68 -21.89
N THR A 435 11.08 20.24 -22.06
CA THR A 435 10.20 19.91 -23.18
C THR A 435 10.43 20.79 -24.42
N GLY A 436 11.08 21.94 -24.25
CA GLY A 436 11.27 22.94 -25.32
C GLY A 436 9.98 23.64 -25.76
N LYS A 437 8.93 23.61 -24.93
CA LYS A 437 7.60 24.21 -25.20
C LYS A 437 7.27 25.25 -24.14
N ASP A 438 6.42 26.22 -24.49
CA ASP A 438 5.88 27.18 -23.52
C ASP A 438 4.64 26.59 -22.82
N TRP A 439 4.76 26.35 -21.51
CA TRP A 439 3.67 25.85 -20.66
C TRP A 439 2.93 26.94 -19.88
N GLN A 440 3.18 28.23 -20.14
CA GLN A 440 2.52 29.34 -19.45
C GLN A 440 1.00 29.25 -19.53
N TRP A 441 0.45 28.89 -20.70
CA TRP A 441 -1.00 28.74 -20.87
C TRP A 441 -1.59 27.67 -19.94
N PHE A 442 -0.89 26.55 -19.73
CA PHE A 442 -1.36 25.43 -18.93
C PHE A 442 -1.36 25.79 -17.44
N PHE A 443 -0.27 26.37 -16.95
CA PHE A 443 -0.17 26.83 -15.57
C PHE A 443 -1.12 27.99 -15.29
N ASN A 444 -1.29 28.94 -16.22
CA ASN A 444 -2.31 29.97 -16.07
C ASN A 444 -3.71 29.39 -15.97
N GLN A 445 -4.02 28.34 -16.75
CA GLN A 445 -5.32 27.69 -16.68
C GLN A 445 -5.57 27.00 -15.35
N TRP A 446 -4.62 26.19 -14.89
CA TRP A 446 -4.88 25.28 -13.77
C TRP A 446 -4.43 25.81 -12.40
N VAL A 447 -3.42 26.69 -12.37
CA VAL A 447 -2.92 27.28 -11.12
C VAL A 447 -3.63 28.60 -10.80
N ASN A 448 -3.87 29.44 -11.80
CA ASN A 448 -4.35 30.82 -11.58
C ASN A 448 -5.86 31.03 -11.74
N ARG A 449 -6.59 30.09 -12.36
CA ARG A 449 -8.06 30.16 -12.51
C ARG A 449 -8.76 29.27 -11.48
N THR A 450 -9.94 29.72 -11.05
CA THR A 450 -10.92 28.90 -10.31
C THR A 450 -11.75 28.04 -11.26
N GLY A 451 -12.55 27.14 -10.70
CA GLY A 451 -13.49 26.31 -11.43
C GLY A 451 -12.88 25.07 -12.06
N ALA A 452 -13.78 24.23 -12.59
CA ALA A 452 -13.49 23.07 -13.42
C ALA A 452 -14.70 22.79 -14.31
N PRO A 453 -14.51 22.32 -15.55
CA PRO A 453 -15.61 22.07 -16.48
C PRO A 453 -16.40 20.82 -16.06
N GLN A 454 -17.71 20.79 -16.30
CA GLN A 454 -18.47 19.54 -16.39
C GLN A 454 -18.60 19.15 -17.86
N LEU A 455 -18.40 17.87 -18.21
CA LEU A 455 -18.49 17.41 -19.60
C LEU A 455 -19.81 16.68 -19.86
N VAL A 456 -20.34 16.82 -21.08
CA VAL A 456 -21.52 16.08 -21.55
C VAL A 456 -21.29 15.57 -22.97
N LEU A 457 -21.66 14.31 -23.22
CA LEU A 457 -21.69 13.68 -24.53
C LEU A 457 -23.10 13.75 -25.13
N GLU A 458 -23.22 14.29 -26.34
CA GLU A 458 -24.47 14.42 -27.09
C GLU A 458 -24.30 13.95 -28.55
N ASP A 459 -25.42 13.83 -29.27
CA ASP A 459 -25.49 13.58 -30.71
C ASP A 459 -24.65 12.40 -31.24
N VAL A 460 -24.51 11.33 -30.44
CA VAL A 460 -23.78 10.13 -30.87
C VAL A 460 -24.52 9.47 -32.04
N GLN A 461 -23.89 9.41 -33.21
CA GLN A 461 -24.40 8.79 -34.42
C GLN A 461 -23.32 7.89 -35.04
N VAL A 462 -23.77 6.81 -35.69
CA VAL A 462 -22.88 5.88 -36.40
C VAL A 462 -23.28 5.79 -37.86
N ASN A 463 -22.33 6.10 -38.73
CA ASN A 463 -22.48 6.03 -40.18
C ASN A 463 -21.49 5.01 -40.74
N SER A 464 -22.01 3.95 -41.37
CA SER A 464 -21.20 2.86 -41.93
C SER A 464 -20.99 3.07 -43.43
N ILE A 465 -19.73 3.19 -43.87
CA ILE A 465 -19.39 3.36 -45.29
C ILE A 465 -18.35 2.30 -45.68
N ARG A 466 -18.72 1.40 -46.61
CA ARG A 466 -17.81 0.37 -47.19
C ARG A 466 -17.06 -0.46 -46.13
N GLY A 467 -17.73 -0.84 -45.04
CA GLY A 467 -17.15 -1.64 -43.95
C GLY A 467 -16.37 -0.85 -42.90
N SER A 468 -16.19 0.45 -43.10
CA SER A 468 -15.62 1.37 -42.10
C SER A 468 -16.76 2.06 -41.34
N ASN A 469 -16.75 2.00 -40.01
CA ASN A 469 -17.78 2.63 -39.18
C ASN A 469 -17.28 3.98 -38.66
N ASN A 470 -18.07 5.03 -38.88
CA ASN A 470 -17.72 6.37 -38.45
C ASN A 470 -18.63 6.80 -37.30
N VAL A 471 -18.04 7.05 -36.13
CA VAL A 471 -18.74 7.46 -34.91
C VAL A 471 -18.59 8.97 -34.77
N SER A 472 -19.68 9.71 -35.02
CA SER A 472 -19.74 11.15 -34.81
C SER A 472 -20.45 11.48 -33.50
N PHE A 473 -19.96 12.48 -32.78
CA PHE A 473 -20.54 12.90 -31.49
C PHE A 473 -20.18 14.36 -31.18
N THR A 474 -20.94 14.96 -30.26
CA THR A 474 -20.71 16.31 -29.74
C THR A 474 -20.27 16.22 -28.28
N LEU A 475 -19.20 16.92 -27.91
CA LEU A 475 -18.86 17.16 -26.51
C LEU A 475 -19.18 18.60 -26.13
N LYS A 476 -19.68 18.79 -24.90
CA LYS A 476 -19.97 20.11 -24.32
C LYS A 476 -19.29 20.30 -22.98
N GLN A 477 -18.76 21.50 -22.73
CA GLN A 477 -18.33 21.96 -21.41
C GLN A 477 -19.42 22.82 -20.79
N ILE A 478 -19.91 22.42 -19.61
CA ILE A 478 -20.92 23.11 -18.83
C ILE A 478 -20.24 23.72 -17.61
N GLN A 479 -20.03 25.04 -17.67
CA GLN A 479 -19.46 25.82 -16.58
C GLN A 479 -19.65 27.33 -16.84
N PRO A 480 -19.75 28.18 -15.81
CA PRO A 480 -19.85 29.63 -15.96
C PRO A 480 -18.52 30.29 -16.36
N GLU A 481 -17.38 29.68 -16.06
CA GLU A 481 -16.04 30.21 -16.37
C GLU A 481 -15.73 30.13 -17.88
N GLU A 482 -14.62 30.76 -18.27
CA GLU A 482 -14.07 30.60 -19.62
C GLU A 482 -13.82 29.13 -19.98
N VAL A 483 -13.71 28.85 -21.28
CA VAL A 483 -13.44 27.50 -21.76
C VAL A 483 -12.11 26.98 -21.17
N PHE A 484 -12.09 25.69 -20.85
CA PHE A 484 -10.87 24.98 -20.48
C PHE A 484 -10.35 24.23 -21.70
N PHE A 485 -9.05 24.33 -21.96
CA PHE A 485 -8.37 23.52 -22.95
C PHE A 485 -8.14 22.12 -22.37
N LEU A 486 -8.73 21.10 -22.99
CA LEU A 486 -8.70 19.71 -22.51
C LEU A 486 -8.26 18.74 -23.61
N ASP A 487 -7.43 17.77 -23.24
CA ASP A 487 -7.08 16.61 -24.06
C ASP A 487 -7.99 15.44 -23.65
N VAL A 488 -9.17 15.35 -24.25
CA VAL A 488 -10.24 14.46 -23.79
C VAL A 488 -10.02 13.02 -24.28
N PRO A 489 -9.84 12.03 -23.39
CA PRO A 489 -9.76 10.62 -23.79
C PRO A 489 -11.13 10.12 -24.25
N VAL A 490 -11.16 9.45 -25.39
CA VAL A 490 -12.36 8.85 -25.98
C VAL A 490 -12.06 7.39 -26.27
N VAL A 491 -12.87 6.50 -25.68
CA VAL A 491 -12.79 5.06 -25.91
C VAL A 491 -14.03 4.61 -26.64
N ILE A 492 -13.83 4.01 -27.82
CA ILE A 492 -14.88 3.35 -28.58
C ILE A 492 -14.67 1.85 -28.46
N VAL A 493 -15.61 1.17 -27.83
CA VAL A 493 -15.62 -0.29 -27.76
C VAL A 493 -16.33 -0.81 -28.99
N THR A 494 -15.71 -1.76 -29.66
CA THR A 494 -16.20 -2.42 -30.86
C THR A 494 -16.31 -3.92 -30.62
N LYS A 495 -16.96 -4.63 -31.53
CA LYS A 495 -17.08 -6.10 -31.46
C LYS A 495 -15.74 -6.83 -31.39
N ASN A 496 -14.69 -6.27 -31.97
CA ASN A 496 -13.37 -6.91 -32.05
C ASN A 496 -12.33 -6.35 -31.05
N GLY A 497 -12.72 -5.44 -30.15
CA GLY A 497 -11.81 -4.80 -29.19
C GLY A 497 -12.11 -3.33 -28.96
N THR A 498 -11.17 -2.60 -28.37
CA THR A 498 -11.31 -1.19 -28.01
C THR A 498 -10.40 -0.31 -28.85
N LYS A 499 -10.88 0.90 -29.22
CA LYS A 499 -10.07 1.96 -29.81
C LYS A 499 -10.06 3.16 -28.87
N THR A 500 -8.88 3.54 -28.41
CA THR A 500 -8.67 4.72 -27.57
C THR A 500 -8.04 5.83 -28.42
N VAL A 501 -8.62 7.03 -28.37
CA VAL A 501 -8.07 8.23 -28.99
C VAL A 501 -8.19 9.41 -28.04
N THR A 502 -7.37 10.43 -28.23
CA THR A 502 -7.48 11.69 -27.50
C THR A 502 -7.93 12.79 -28.45
N VAL A 503 -8.95 13.56 -28.06
CA VAL A 503 -9.46 14.69 -28.84
C VAL A 503 -9.23 15.99 -28.10
N GLU A 504 -8.74 17.02 -28.80
CA GLU A 504 -8.55 18.34 -28.20
C GLU A 504 -9.88 19.09 -28.15
N MET A 505 -10.22 19.64 -26.99
CA MET A 505 -11.43 20.43 -26.77
C MET A 505 -11.06 21.82 -26.23
N ASN A 506 -11.34 22.85 -27.02
CA ASN A 506 -11.00 24.24 -26.75
C ASN A 506 -12.18 25.20 -26.95
N GLU A 507 -13.39 24.67 -27.15
CA GLU A 507 -14.65 25.43 -27.25
C GLU A 507 -15.67 24.90 -26.24
N LYS A 508 -16.77 25.64 -26.00
CA LYS A 508 -17.88 25.17 -25.15
C LYS A 508 -18.60 23.97 -25.74
N GLU A 509 -18.59 23.84 -27.07
CA GLU A 509 -19.20 22.74 -27.81
C GLU A 509 -18.31 22.39 -28.99
N SER A 510 -17.97 21.12 -29.17
CA SER A 510 -17.12 20.65 -30.28
C SER A 510 -17.64 19.34 -30.83
N LYS A 511 -17.61 19.20 -32.16
CA LYS A 511 -18.06 17.99 -32.87
C LYS A 511 -16.86 17.18 -33.34
N TYR A 512 -16.91 15.89 -33.08
CA TYR A 512 -15.84 14.95 -33.40
C TYR A 512 -16.36 13.82 -34.26
N ASN A 513 -15.42 13.18 -34.97
CA ASN A 513 -15.70 12.06 -35.84
C ASN A 513 -14.53 11.08 -35.80
N ILE A 514 -14.79 9.85 -35.34
CA ILE A 514 -13.77 8.82 -35.17
C ILE A 514 -14.15 7.58 -35.99
N THR A 515 -13.22 7.16 -36.84
CA THR A 515 -13.38 5.95 -37.65
C THR A 515 -12.89 4.71 -36.89
N VAL A 516 -13.66 3.62 -36.95
CA VAL A 516 -13.33 2.31 -36.37
C VAL A 516 -13.56 1.18 -37.39
N ASP A 517 -12.73 0.14 -37.32
CA ASP A 517 -12.68 -0.97 -38.30
C ASP A 517 -13.63 -2.12 -37.96
N SER A 518 -14.38 -2.01 -36.87
CA SER A 518 -15.35 -2.99 -36.39
C SER A 518 -16.60 -2.29 -35.88
N GLU A 519 -17.70 -3.02 -35.74
CA GLU A 519 -18.99 -2.48 -35.32
C GLU A 519 -18.86 -1.83 -33.93
N PRO A 520 -19.16 -0.52 -33.79
CA PRO A 520 -19.09 0.16 -32.51
C PRO A 520 -20.27 -0.21 -31.61
N LEU A 521 -19.97 -0.65 -30.39
CA LEU A 521 -20.93 -1.10 -29.39
C LEU A 521 -21.26 0.01 -28.39
N LYS A 522 -20.24 0.75 -27.96
CA LYS A 522 -20.37 1.86 -27.00
C LYS A 522 -19.24 2.87 -27.12
N ILE A 523 -19.50 4.09 -26.68
CA ILE A 523 -18.53 5.18 -26.55
C ILE A 523 -18.47 5.64 -25.09
N LEU A 524 -17.25 5.88 -24.62
CA LEU A 524 -16.91 6.32 -23.27
C LEU A 524 -15.98 7.53 -23.37
N ILE A 525 -16.27 8.58 -22.60
CA ILE A 525 -15.45 9.78 -22.50
C ILE A 525 -14.80 9.81 -21.13
N ASP A 526 -13.48 9.99 -21.08
CA ASP A 526 -12.68 10.02 -19.87
C ASP A 526 -12.94 8.85 -18.88
N PRO A 527 -12.95 7.58 -19.34
CA PRO A 527 -13.35 6.45 -18.49
C PRO A 527 -12.39 6.14 -17.33
N GLU A 528 -11.15 6.65 -17.37
CA GLU A 528 -10.14 6.48 -16.32
C GLU A 528 -9.98 7.71 -15.40
N PHE A 529 -10.92 8.67 -15.50
CA PHE A 529 -10.94 9.91 -14.71
C PHE A 529 -9.61 10.68 -14.79
N ASP A 530 -9.07 10.85 -15.99
CA ASP A 530 -7.77 11.49 -16.19
C ASP A 530 -7.88 13.03 -16.23
N LEU A 531 -9.09 13.60 -16.35
CA LEU A 531 -9.30 15.04 -16.48
C LEU A 531 -9.71 15.69 -15.16
N MET A 532 -9.15 16.88 -14.87
CA MET A 532 -9.71 17.74 -13.81
C MET A 532 -11.06 18.31 -14.29
N ARG A 533 -12.15 17.77 -13.75
CA ARG A 533 -13.53 18.12 -14.11
C ARG A 533 -14.47 17.96 -12.92
N LYS A 534 -15.62 18.61 -12.98
CA LYS A 534 -16.74 18.31 -12.07
C LYS A 534 -17.45 17.04 -12.56
N LEU A 535 -17.74 16.15 -11.63
CA LEU A 535 -18.48 14.92 -11.93
C LEU A 535 -19.97 15.22 -12.03
N ASP A 536 -20.65 14.60 -13.00
CA ASP A 536 -22.11 14.57 -12.96
C ASP A 536 -22.57 13.69 -11.79
N PRO A 537 -23.68 14.03 -11.09
CA PRO A 537 -24.17 13.22 -9.97
C PRO A 537 -24.41 11.74 -10.28
N ARG A 538 -24.58 11.36 -11.56
CA ARG A 538 -24.69 9.97 -12.01
C ARG A 538 -23.35 9.22 -12.02
N GLU A 539 -22.25 9.95 -12.14
CA GLU A 539 -20.88 9.42 -12.09
C GLU A 539 -20.36 9.25 -10.66
N SER A 540 -21.01 9.89 -9.68
CA SER A 540 -20.68 9.75 -8.26
C SER A 540 -21.62 8.75 -7.60
N PRO A 541 -21.11 7.63 -7.04
CA PRO A 541 -21.95 6.67 -6.35
C PRO A 541 -22.59 7.29 -5.10
N PRO A 542 -23.81 6.86 -4.71
CA PRO A 542 -24.43 7.33 -3.48
C PRO A 542 -23.70 6.70 -2.30
N THR A 543 -23.00 7.51 -1.52
CA THR A 543 -22.17 7.07 -0.38
C THR A 543 -22.70 7.64 0.93
N PHE A 544 -22.17 7.17 2.05
CA PHE A 544 -22.44 7.78 3.35
C PHE A 544 -21.95 9.23 3.41
N THR A 545 -20.78 9.56 2.83
CA THR A 545 -20.24 10.93 2.79
C THR A 545 -21.24 11.90 2.15
N LYS A 546 -21.89 11.50 1.05
CA LYS A 546 -22.88 12.35 0.38
C LYS A 546 -24.11 12.59 1.27
N ALA A 547 -24.58 11.57 1.98
CA ALA A 547 -25.69 11.69 2.92
C ALA A 547 -25.35 12.59 4.11
N PHE A 548 -24.17 12.39 4.69
CA PHE A 548 -23.71 13.13 5.86
C PHE A 548 -23.27 14.55 5.51
N GLY A 549 -22.76 14.80 4.30
CA GLY A 549 -22.32 16.13 3.86
C GLY A 549 -23.47 17.09 3.55
N SER A 550 -24.71 16.60 3.45
CA SER A 550 -25.86 17.46 3.16
C SER A 550 -26.11 18.47 4.29
N LYS A 551 -26.45 19.71 3.90
CA LYS A 551 -26.71 20.83 4.84
C LYS A 551 -27.89 20.55 5.76
N LYS A 552 -28.85 19.75 5.30
CA LYS A 552 -30.01 19.29 6.07
C LYS A 552 -30.30 17.83 5.73
N SER A 553 -30.72 17.06 6.72
CA SER A 553 -31.12 15.67 6.53
C SER A 553 -32.36 15.32 7.34
N LEU A 554 -33.25 14.53 6.73
CA LEU A 554 -34.47 14.03 7.34
C LEU A 554 -34.28 12.58 7.78
N ILE A 555 -34.42 12.30 9.07
CA ILE A 555 -34.43 10.96 9.65
C ILE A 555 -35.87 10.52 9.86
N ILE A 556 -36.23 9.37 9.29
CA ILE A 556 -37.55 8.76 9.37
C ILE A 556 -37.49 7.56 10.30
N LEU A 557 -38.05 7.74 11.50
CA LEU A 557 -38.17 6.69 12.51
C LEU A 557 -39.36 5.75 12.20
N PRO A 558 -39.31 4.47 12.61
CA PRO A 558 -40.50 3.64 12.77
C PRO A 558 -41.52 4.31 13.69
N ASP A 559 -42.77 3.86 13.66
CA ASP A 559 -43.78 4.38 14.57
C ASP A 559 -43.56 3.82 15.98
N GLN A 560 -43.98 4.55 17.02
CA GLN A 560 -43.82 4.13 18.42
C GLN A 560 -44.41 2.74 18.77
N LYS A 561 -45.35 2.27 17.96
CA LYS A 561 -45.99 0.96 18.10
C LYS A 561 -45.15 -0.20 17.56
N ASP A 562 -44.11 0.09 16.77
CA ASP A 562 -43.26 -0.91 16.14
C ASP A 562 -42.25 -1.48 17.16
N ALA A 563 -42.01 -2.79 17.12
CA ALA A 563 -41.24 -3.51 18.15
C ALA A 563 -39.76 -3.05 18.24
N ASP A 564 -39.22 -2.53 17.15
CA ASP A 564 -37.86 -2.03 17.00
C ASP A 564 -37.73 -0.52 17.24
N TYR A 565 -38.82 0.19 17.56
CA TYR A 565 -38.79 1.65 17.74
C TYR A 565 -37.74 2.11 18.76
N GLN A 566 -37.66 1.44 19.92
CA GLN A 566 -36.80 1.88 21.02
C GLN A 566 -35.31 1.85 20.66
N GLN A 567 -34.84 0.82 19.93
CA GLN A 567 -33.44 0.75 19.50
C GLN A 567 -33.08 1.83 18.47
N TYR A 568 -34.01 2.16 17.55
CA TYR A 568 -33.80 3.22 16.57
C TYR A 568 -33.88 4.61 17.19
N LYS A 569 -34.76 4.80 18.19
CA LYS A 569 -34.82 6.05 18.95
C LYS A 569 -33.53 6.30 19.70
N GLU A 570 -32.98 5.28 20.36
CA GLU A 570 -31.69 5.32 21.05
C GLU A 570 -30.55 5.69 20.09
N PHE A 571 -30.50 5.05 18.91
CA PHE A 571 -29.53 5.40 17.87
C PHE A 571 -29.63 6.88 17.44
N VAL A 572 -30.85 7.36 17.17
CA VAL A 572 -31.07 8.75 16.71
C VAL A 572 -30.68 9.77 17.78
N ASP A 573 -30.97 9.49 19.05
CA ASP A 573 -30.61 10.39 20.16
C ASP A 573 -29.10 10.53 20.30
N LEU A 574 -28.35 9.44 20.11
CA LEU A 574 -26.88 9.51 20.03
C LEU A 574 -26.41 10.23 18.76
N TRP A 575 -27.01 9.92 17.60
CA TRP A 575 -26.57 10.40 16.28
C TRP A 575 -26.76 11.90 16.09
N THR A 576 -27.82 12.46 16.67
CA THR A 576 -28.20 13.88 16.51
C THR A 576 -27.57 14.80 17.55
N LYS A 577 -26.99 14.23 18.61
CA LYS A 577 -26.37 14.97 19.71
C LYS A 577 -25.25 15.89 19.19
N GLY A 578 -25.35 17.18 19.47
CA GLY A 578 -24.39 18.20 19.04
C GLY A 578 -24.53 18.65 17.58
N ASN A 579 -25.52 18.14 16.84
CA ASN A 579 -25.81 18.49 15.45
C ASN A 579 -27.32 18.71 15.21
N GLU A 580 -28.04 19.20 16.21
CA GLU A 580 -29.51 19.27 16.22
C GLU A 580 -30.07 20.17 15.10
N ASN A 581 -29.30 21.16 14.65
CA ASN A 581 -29.70 22.06 13.56
C ASN A 581 -29.61 21.43 12.15
N LYS A 582 -28.92 20.29 12.02
CA LYS A 582 -28.70 19.59 10.75
C LYS A 582 -29.78 18.54 10.47
N PHE A 583 -30.30 17.90 11.52
CA PHE A 583 -31.20 16.76 11.40
C PHE A 583 -32.64 17.13 11.78
N SER A 584 -33.60 16.79 10.92
CA SER A 584 -35.01 16.77 11.28
C SER A 584 -35.45 15.32 11.48
N VAL A 585 -36.14 15.03 12.58
CA VAL A 585 -36.58 13.66 12.91
C VAL A 585 -38.10 13.62 12.88
N LYS A 586 -38.68 12.67 12.14
CA LYS A 586 -40.13 12.47 12.04
C LYS A 586 -40.49 10.99 12.10
N SER A 587 -41.67 10.67 12.61
CA SER A 587 -42.23 9.32 12.50
C SER A 587 -42.63 9.05 11.05
N GLN A 588 -42.53 7.80 10.60
CA GLN A 588 -42.98 7.43 9.27
C GLN A 588 -44.44 7.79 9.02
N SER A 589 -45.33 7.75 10.02
CA SER A 589 -46.72 8.19 9.89
C SER A 589 -46.91 9.68 9.55
N GLU A 590 -45.93 10.54 9.84
CA GLU A 590 -46.03 12.01 9.62
C GLU A 590 -45.68 12.44 8.19
N ILE A 591 -45.11 11.56 7.38
CA ILE A 591 -44.55 11.89 6.06
C ILE A 591 -45.38 11.22 4.98
N SER A 592 -46.13 11.92 4.15
CA SER A 592 -46.84 11.27 3.03
C SER A 592 -45.91 10.80 1.92
N GLU A 593 -44.85 11.56 1.64
CA GLU A 593 -43.94 11.34 0.52
C GLU A 593 -42.51 11.78 0.87
N LEU A 594 -41.50 11.13 0.29
CA LEU A 594 -40.10 11.51 0.51
C LEU A 594 -39.76 12.85 -0.18
N PRO A 595 -39.01 13.75 0.50
CA PRO A 595 -38.52 14.98 -0.09
C PRO A 595 -37.49 14.72 -1.21
N ASP A 596 -37.32 15.71 -2.09
CA ASP A 596 -36.37 15.69 -3.20
C ASP A 596 -35.23 16.72 -3.05
N ASN A 597 -35.27 17.54 -2.01
CA ASN A 597 -34.36 18.67 -1.78
C ASN A 597 -33.47 18.49 -0.54
N GLU A 598 -33.52 17.34 0.11
CA GLU A 598 -32.66 16.99 1.25
C GLU A 598 -32.39 15.48 1.29
N SER A 599 -31.32 15.11 2.00
CA SER A 599 -30.93 13.71 2.14
C SER A 599 -31.76 13.01 3.22
N VAL A 600 -32.20 11.78 2.96
CA VAL A 600 -33.14 11.05 3.82
C VAL A 600 -32.47 9.82 4.44
N MET A 601 -32.71 9.57 5.73
CA MET A 601 -32.32 8.34 6.42
C MET A 601 -33.57 7.58 6.88
N LEU A 602 -33.78 6.40 6.29
CA LEU A 602 -34.81 5.45 6.69
C LEU A 602 -34.26 4.51 7.75
N LEU A 603 -35.02 4.32 8.82
CA LEU A 603 -34.67 3.39 9.89
C LEU A 603 -35.64 2.20 9.88
N GLY A 604 -35.07 0.99 9.87
CA GLY A 604 -35.81 -0.27 9.92
C GLY A 604 -36.26 -0.81 8.56
N LEU A 605 -36.31 -2.15 8.46
CA LEU A 605 -36.82 -2.85 7.26
C LEU A 605 -38.34 -2.69 7.08
N ASN A 606 -39.05 -2.39 8.16
CA ASN A 606 -40.50 -2.17 8.17
C ASN A 606 -40.89 -0.74 7.77
N ASN A 607 -39.93 0.11 7.39
CA ASN A 607 -40.21 1.48 6.99
C ASN A 607 -41.09 1.54 5.74
N LYS A 608 -42.13 2.36 5.75
CA LYS A 608 -43.11 2.46 4.65
C LYS A 608 -42.51 2.85 3.29
N PHE A 609 -41.33 3.49 3.28
CA PHE A 609 -40.65 3.93 2.06
C PHE A 609 -39.57 2.97 1.57
N ILE A 610 -39.42 1.79 2.18
CA ILE A 610 -38.37 0.81 1.84
C ILE A 610 -38.40 0.39 0.36
N GLN A 611 -39.57 0.43 -0.29
CA GLN A 611 -39.73 0.08 -1.71
C GLN A 611 -38.93 0.99 -2.66
N VAL A 612 -38.68 2.24 -2.26
CA VAL A 612 -37.82 3.15 -3.03
C VAL A 612 -36.40 2.59 -3.11
N ILE A 613 -35.87 2.15 -1.97
CA ILE A 613 -34.52 1.56 -1.89
C ILE A 613 -34.47 0.22 -2.63
N LYS A 614 -35.48 -0.65 -2.44
CA LYS A 614 -35.57 -1.93 -3.18
C LYS A 614 -35.53 -1.72 -4.70
N THR A 615 -36.25 -0.72 -5.20
CA THR A 615 -36.29 -0.42 -6.64
C THR A 615 -34.93 0.05 -7.15
N GLU A 616 -34.25 0.91 -6.41
CA GLU A 616 -32.93 1.42 -6.79
C GLU A 616 -31.83 0.35 -6.69
N LEU A 617 -31.87 -0.54 -5.69
CA LEU A 617 -30.90 -1.61 -5.51
C LEU A 617 -30.84 -2.60 -6.67
N LYS A 618 -31.96 -2.81 -7.37
CA LYS A 618 -32.02 -3.68 -8.56
C LYS A 618 -31.04 -3.25 -9.66
N LYS A 619 -30.73 -1.96 -9.77
CA LYS A 619 -29.75 -1.43 -10.73
C LYS A 619 -28.35 -1.99 -10.48
N TYR A 620 -28.06 -2.38 -9.24
CA TYR A 620 -26.77 -2.92 -8.81
C TYR A 620 -26.80 -4.44 -8.62
N GLY A 621 -27.82 -5.13 -9.14
CA GLY A 621 -28.00 -6.57 -8.94
C GLY A 621 -28.17 -6.97 -7.46
N SER A 622 -28.65 -6.05 -6.63
CA SER A 622 -28.81 -6.19 -5.18
C SER A 622 -30.28 -6.08 -4.80
N ASP A 623 -30.67 -6.63 -3.64
CA ASP A 623 -32.07 -6.58 -3.18
C ASP A 623 -32.17 -6.68 -1.65
N ILE A 624 -33.28 -6.23 -1.09
CA ILE A 624 -33.63 -6.44 0.33
C ILE A 624 -34.59 -7.63 0.40
N LEU A 625 -34.09 -8.73 0.98
CA LEU A 625 -34.80 -9.99 1.16
C LEU A 625 -35.73 -9.94 2.38
N SER A 626 -36.50 -11.01 2.60
CA SER A 626 -37.41 -11.10 3.77
C SER A 626 -36.68 -11.27 5.11
N ASN A 627 -35.47 -11.82 5.10
CA ASN A 627 -34.66 -12.13 6.28
C ASN A 627 -33.21 -11.67 6.11
N GLY A 628 -32.95 -10.63 5.31
CA GLY A 628 -31.59 -10.21 5.03
C GLY A 628 -31.46 -9.26 3.85
N VAL A 629 -30.22 -9.05 3.41
CA VAL A 629 -29.88 -8.21 2.25
C VAL A 629 -28.98 -8.99 1.31
N LYS A 630 -29.24 -8.85 0.00
CA LYS A 630 -28.41 -9.35 -1.08
C LYS A 630 -27.55 -8.22 -1.64
N PHE A 631 -26.24 -8.35 -1.52
CA PHE A 631 -25.25 -7.49 -2.13
C PHE A 631 -24.60 -8.22 -3.31
N GLY A 632 -25.07 -7.94 -4.53
CA GLY A 632 -24.66 -8.66 -5.73
C GLY A 632 -24.93 -10.17 -5.63
N LYS A 633 -23.87 -10.98 -5.54
CA LYS A 633 -23.98 -12.45 -5.40
C LYS A 633 -24.05 -12.93 -3.94
N ARG A 634 -23.76 -12.06 -2.96
CA ARG A 634 -23.70 -12.44 -1.55
C ARG A 634 -25.00 -12.11 -0.84
N GLU A 635 -25.53 -13.07 -0.09
CA GLU A 635 -26.73 -12.89 0.74
C GLU A 635 -26.32 -12.95 2.22
N ILE A 636 -26.79 -11.98 3.01
CA ILE A 636 -26.45 -11.86 4.43
C ILE A 636 -27.76 -11.77 5.22
N SER A 637 -27.94 -12.66 6.19
CA SER A 637 -29.13 -12.68 7.08
C SER A 637 -29.18 -11.41 7.93
N SER A 638 -30.38 -10.91 8.25
CA SER A 638 -30.58 -9.83 9.24
C SER A 638 -30.42 -10.27 10.70
N ASP A 639 -30.33 -11.58 10.95
CA ASP A 639 -30.11 -12.11 12.30
C ASP A 639 -28.73 -11.70 12.80
N ASP A 640 -28.70 -10.92 13.88
CA ASP A 640 -27.47 -10.38 14.50
C ASP A 640 -26.61 -9.49 13.57
N ASN A 641 -27.12 -9.13 12.38
CA ASN A 641 -26.43 -8.29 11.42
C ASN A 641 -27.15 -6.96 11.19
N SER A 642 -26.37 -5.89 11.16
CA SER A 642 -26.83 -4.53 10.92
C SER A 642 -26.36 -4.06 9.55
N PHE A 643 -27.25 -3.46 8.77
CA PHE A 643 -26.96 -2.99 7.41
C PHE A 643 -27.08 -1.48 7.30
N TYR A 644 -26.14 -0.86 6.60
CA TYR A 644 -26.26 0.48 6.06
C TYR A 644 -26.28 0.42 4.53
N ILE A 645 -27.19 1.12 3.89
CA ILE A 645 -27.35 1.17 2.44
C ILE A 645 -27.62 2.61 2.02
N SER A 646 -26.96 3.11 0.98
CA SER A 646 -27.20 4.42 0.37
C SER A 646 -27.58 4.23 -1.09
N VAL A 647 -28.63 4.92 -1.55
CA VAL A 647 -29.06 4.97 -2.95
C VAL A 647 -29.31 6.42 -3.37
N SER A 648 -29.22 6.71 -4.66
CA SER A 648 -29.56 8.03 -5.18
C SER A 648 -31.05 8.29 -5.02
N ASN A 649 -31.44 9.52 -4.67
CA ASN A 649 -32.86 9.87 -4.63
C ASN A 649 -33.42 9.88 -6.07
N PRO A 650 -34.44 9.06 -6.40
CA PRO A 650 -34.96 8.97 -7.77
C PRO A 650 -35.57 10.27 -8.30
N LYS A 651 -36.01 11.17 -7.41
CA LYS A 651 -36.56 12.48 -7.78
C LYS A 651 -35.47 13.53 -8.02
N ASN A 652 -34.34 13.39 -7.33
CA ASN A 652 -33.20 14.29 -7.45
C ASN A 652 -31.90 13.54 -7.13
N ILE A 653 -31.19 13.12 -8.16
CA ILE A 653 -29.96 12.32 -8.05
C ILE A 653 -28.81 13.05 -7.32
N LYS A 654 -28.93 14.36 -7.05
CA LYS A 654 -28.00 15.11 -6.20
C LYS A 654 -28.17 14.76 -4.71
N GLU A 655 -29.36 14.35 -4.30
CA GLU A 655 -29.64 13.89 -2.94
C GLU A 655 -29.58 12.36 -2.84
N VAL A 656 -29.48 11.85 -1.62
CA VAL A 656 -29.43 10.41 -1.36
C VAL A 656 -30.48 9.97 -0.35
N ILE A 657 -30.90 8.72 -0.47
CA ILE A 657 -31.77 8.04 0.47
C ILE A 657 -30.98 6.89 1.07
N THR A 658 -30.93 6.82 2.39
CA THR A 658 -30.16 5.82 3.13
C THR A 658 -31.09 4.94 3.94
N LEU A 659 -30.67 3.71 4.21
CA LEU A 659 -31.31 2.76 5.11
C LEU A 659 -30.30 2.34 6.16
N LEU A 660 -30.69 2.41 7.42
CA LEU A 660 -29.98 1.76 8.52
C LEU A 660 -30.89 0.74 9.19
N THR A 661 -30.36 -0.47 9.36
CA THR A 661 -31.00 -1.56 10.09
C THR A 661 -30.10 -2.01 11.23
N ILE A 662 -30.70 -2.40 12.36
CA ILE A 662 -29.96 -2.78 13.58
C ILE A 662 -30.43 -4.18 13.96
N GLY A 663 -29.58 -5.18 13.71
CA GLY A 663 -29.88 -6.59 13.97
C GLY A 663 -29.63 -7.02 15.42
N ASN A 664 -28.86 -6.22 16.17
CA ASN A 664 -28.56 -6.45 17.57
C ASN A 664 -28.65 -5.13 18.35
N LYS A 665 -29.52 -5.06 19.36
CA LYS A 665 -29.69 -3.84 20.17
C LYS A 665 -28.39 -3.39 20.84
N SER A 666 -27.53 -4.31 21.26
CA SER A 666 -26.24 -3.98 21.88
C SER A 666 -25.26 -3.31 20.91
N ALA A 667 -25.51 -3.35 19.60
CA ALA A 667 -24.66 -2.72 18.59
C ALA A 667 -24.91 -1.22 18.40
N VAL A 668 -25.94 -0.63 19.01
CA VAL A 668 -26.36 0.77 18.77
C VAL A 668 -25.22 1.77 18.99
N GLU A 669 -24.54 1.70 20.13
CA GLU A 669 -23.44 2.61 20.48
C GLU A 669 -22.26 2.41 19.54
N GLY A 670 -21.82 1.16 19.36
CA GLY A 670 -20.72 0.83 18.44
C GLY A 670 -21.00 1.20 16.98
N LEU A 671 -22.25 1.18 16.52
CA LEU A 671 -22.62 1.64 15.18
C LEU A 671 -22.53 3.16 15.06
N ASN A 672 -22.93 3.90 16.10
CA ASN A 672 -22.81 5.35 16.15
C ASN A 672 -21.34 5.79 15.99
N ASP A 673 -20.45 5.11 16.72
CA ASP A 673 -19.01 5.37 16.66
C ASP A 673 -18.40 4.93 15.33
N LYS A 674 -18.79 3.76 14.81
CA LYS A 674 -18.13 3.17 13.62
C LYS A 674 -18.60 3.78 12.31
N LEU A 675 -19.89 4.07 12.11
CA LEU A 675 -20.42 4.51 10.81
C LEU A 675 -19.66 5.69 10.17
N PRO A 676 -19.27 6.75 10.91
CA PRO A 676 -18.48 7.85 10.36
C PRO A 676 -17.13 7.42 9.75
N HIS A 677 -16.51 6.35 10.26
CA HIS A 677 -15.24 5.83 9.73
C HIS A 677 -15.40 5.08 8.38
N TYR A 678 -16.64 4.77 7.98
CA TYR A 678 -16.95 4.07 6.73
C TYR A 678 -17.59 4.99 5.68
N ALA A 679 -17.33 6.30 5.78
CA ALA A 679 -18.04 7.32 5.01
C ALA A 679 -18.00 7.12 3.47
N LYS A 680 -16.93 6.54 2.94
CA LYS A 680 -16.77 6.33 1.50
C LYS A 680 -17.63 5.22 0.90
N TYR A 681 -18.23 4.34 1.71
CA TYR A 681 -18.96 3.19 1.19
C TYR A 681 -20.43 3.52 0.90
N SER A 682 -20.98 2.84 -0.10
CA SER A 682 -22.42 2.88 -0.43
C SER A 682 -23.23 1.88 0.38
N TYR A 683 -22.63 0.75 0.76
CA TYR A 683 -23.26 -0.24 1.61
C TYR A 683 -22.28 -0.86 2.61
N LEU A 684 -22.80 -1.26 3.76
CA LEU A 684 -22.07 -1.89 4.86
C LEU A 684 -22.93 -2.98 5.50
N ALA A 685 -22.29 -4.05 5.95
CA ALA A 685 -22.88 -5.00 6.88
C ALA A 685 -21.95 -5.20 8.08
N PHE A 686 -22.52 -5.16 9.28
CA PHE A 686 -21.84 -5.38 10.54
C PHE A 686 -22.46 -6.57 11.27
N ASN A 687 -21.64 -7.39 11.93
CA ASN A 687 -22.09 -8.52 12.75
C ASN A 687 -21.77 -8.30 14.23
N GLY A 688 -22.67 -8.78 15.11
CA GLY A 688 -22.45 -8.89 16.54
C GLY A 688 -22.70 -7.60 17.34
N SER A 689 -22.59 -7.73 18.66
CA SER A 689 -22.78 -6.63 19.62
C SER A 689 -21.68 -5.57 19.56
N GLU A 690 -20.45 -5.98 19.24
CA GLU A 690 -19.39 -5.06 18.82
C GLU A 690 -19.35 -5.06 17.29
N PRO A 691 -20.04 -4.12 16.60
CA PRO A 691 -20.34 -4.22 15.18
C PRO A 691 -19.06 -4.40 14.36
N THR A 692 -18.81 -5.62 13.91
CA THR A 692 -17.62 -5.98 13.13
C THR A 692 -17.99 -6.00 11.66
N ASN A 693 -17.28 -5.24 10.82
CA ASN A 693 -17.61 -5.16 9.40
C ASN A 693 -17.38 -6.51 8.71
N ILE A 694 -18.44 -7.06 8.11
CA ILE A 694 -18.43 -8.36 7.39
C ILE A 694 -18.64 -8.20 5.89
N GLU A 695 -19.13 -7.03 5.46
CA GLU A 695 -19.29 -6.65 4.05
C GLU A 695 -19.23 -5.13 3.90
N LYS A 696 -18.64 -4.65 2.81
CA LYS A 696 -18.60 -3.24 2.44
C LYS A 696 -18.35 -3.05 0.95
N GLY A 697 -18.94 -2.01 0.37
CA GLY A 697 -18.62 -1.66 -1.00
C GLY A 697 -19.24 -0.36 -1.46
N VAL A 698 -18.86 0.03 -2.66
CA VAL A 698 -19.36 1.20 -3.38
C VAL A 698 -20.13 0.67 -4.58
N TRP A 699 -21.29 1.26 -4.88
CA TRP A 699 -22.03 0.84 -6.06
C TRP A 699 -21.27 1.19 -7.34
N PRO A 700 -21.30 0.32 -8.37
CA PRO A 700 -20.72 0.67 -9.66
C PRO A 700 -21.48 1.84 -10.29
N VAL A 701 -20.77 2.66 -11.07
CA VAL A 701 -21.39 3.72 -11.88
C VAL A 701 -22.19 3.05 -13.01
N VAL A 702 -23.51 3.01 -12.86
CA VAL A 702 -24.42 2.36 -13.83
C VAL A 702 -24.92 3.29 -14.93
N SER A 703 -24.66 4.59 -14.83
CA SER A 703 -25.04 5.60 -15.83
C SER A 703 -24.09 6.79 -15.77
N SER A 704 -23.77 7.38 -16.91
CA SER A 704 -22.97 8.62 -16.98
C SER A 704 -23.39 9.43 -18.21
N PRO A 705 -23.41 10.77 -18.17
CA PRO A 705 -23.54 11.58 -19.37
C PRO A 705 -22.35 11.49 -20.31
N LEU A 706 -21.27 10.83 -19.90
CA LEU A 706 -20.05 10.59 -20.68
C LEU A 706 -19.99 9.19 -21.28
N PHE A 707 -21.12 8.48 -21.24
CA PHE A 707 -21.24 7.13 -21.72
C PHE A 707 -22.50 6.98 -22.57
N LYS A 708 -22.37 6.32 -23.72
CA LYS A 708 -23.52 5.96 -24.56
C LYS A 708 -23.36 4.57 -25.16
N ASN A 709 -24.37 3.73 -24.96
CA ASN A 709 -24.55 2.50 -25.72
C ASN A 709 -25.05 2.84 -27.13
N ILE A 710 -24.37 2.29 -28.14
CA ILE A 710 -24.69 2.48 -29.56
C ILE A 710 -25.56 1.32 -30.07
N SER A 711 -25.23 0.08 -29.69
CA SER A 711 -26.01 -1.12 -30.02
C SER A 711 -26.78 -1.62 -28.80
N SER A 712 -28.04 -2.02 -29.01
CA SER A 712 -28.92 -2.55 -27.95
C SER A 712 -28.68 -4.04 -27.65
N ALA A 713 -27.96 -4.76 -28.51
CA ALA A 713 -27.80 -6.21 -28.42
C ALA A 713 -26.71 -6.67 -27.42
N GLU A 714 -25.78 -5.80 -27.02
CA GLU A 714 -24.62 -6.18 -26.19
C GLU A 714 -24.22 -5.09 -25.18
N SER A 715 -25.16 -4.67 -24.30
CA SER A 715 -24.88 -3.68 -23.24
C SER A 715 -23.77 -4.09 -22.26
N ASN A 716 -23.39 -5.38 -22.25
CA ASN A 716 -22.45 -5.98 -21.30
C ASN A 716 -21.06 -6.22 -21.89
N ALA A 717 -20.74 -5.70 -23.09
CA ALA A 717 -19.41 -5.84 -23.67
C ALA A 717 -18.33 -5.32 -22.70
N GLU A 718 -17.33 -6.13 -22.39
CA GLU A 718 -16.27 -5.78 -21.43
C GLU A 718 -15.42 -4.61 -21.96
N VAL A 719 -15.15 -3.59 -21.12
CA VAL A 719 -14.19 -2.54 -21.48
C VAL A 719 -12.80 -3.04 -21.14
N LYS A 720 -11.98 -3.33 -22.15
CA LYS A 720 -10.55 -3.61 -21.95
C LYS A 720 -9.76 -2.36 -22.28
N LEU A 721 -9.24 -1.69 -21.26
CA LEU A 721 -8.31 -0.57 -21.39
C LEU A 721 -6.89 -1.08 -21.14
N GLU A 722 -5.91 -0.48 -21.81
CA GLU A 722 -4.50 -0.77 -21.53
C GLU A 722 -4.15 -0.26 -20.13
N THR A 723 -3.61 -1.14 -19.29
CA THR A 723 -3.17 -0.76 -17.94
C THR A 723 -1.93 0.13 -18.04
N ARG A 724 -2.01 1.35 -17.51
CA ARG A 724 -0.86 2.25 -17.42
C ARG A 724 0.16 1.73 -16.41
N LYS A 725 1.45 1.81 -16.76
CA LYS A 725 2.54 1.56 -15.81
C LYS A 725 2.64 2.70 -14.80
N ALA A 726 2.99 2.37 -13.56
CA ALA A 726 3.21 3.37 -12.54
C ALA A 726 4.41 4.25 -12.87
N LEU A 727 4.38 5.52 -12.43
CA LEU A 727 5.45 6.50 -12.72
C LEU A 727 6.83 6.02 -12.25
N ALA A 728 6.86 5.32 -11.12
CA ALA A 728 8.01 4.65 -10.55
C ALA A 728 7.53 3.46 -9.71
N TYR A 729 8.44 2.54 -9.41
CA TYR A 729 8.21 1.36 -8.58
C TYR A 729 9.21 1.33 -7.43
N LEU A 730 8.82 0.74 -6.31
CA LEU A 730 9.78 0.39 -5.28
C LEU A 730 10.74 -0.65 -5.83
N GLU A 731 12.02 -0.52 -5.48
CA GLU A 731 12.99 -1.56 -5.79
C GLU A 731 12.56 -2.84 -5.05
N PRO A 732 12.36 -3.96 -5.77
CA PRO A 732 12.04 -5.22 -5.13
C PRO A 732 13.15 -5.63 -4.15
N VAL A 733 12.77 -6.04 -2.93
CA VAL A 733 13.70 -6.67 -1.97
C VAL A 733 14.36 -7.89 -2.60
N PHE A 734 13.63 -8.57 -3.49
CA PHE A 734 13.99 -9.83 -4.12
C PHE A 734 14.35 -9.65 -5.58
N SER A 735 15.38 -10.36 -6.03
CA SER A 735 15.80 -10.34 -7.44
C SER A 735 15.17 -11.47 -8.23
N ALA A 736 14.30 -11.11 -9.16
CA ALA A 736 13.81 -12.03 -10.18
C ALA A 736 14.96 -12.72 -10.93
N GLU A 737 16.02 -11.99 -11.29
CA GLU A 737 17.18 -12.54 -11.99
C GLU A 737 17.86 -13.65 -11.19
N ARG A 738 18.16 -13.44 -9.90
CA ARG A 738 18.78 -14.46 -9.04
C ARG A 738 17.90 -15.69 -8.85
N MET A 739 16.60 -15.49 -8.60
CA MET A 739 15.67 -16.61 -8.46
C MET A 739 15.60 -17.40 -9.77
N MET A 740 15.58 -16.73 -10.92
CA MET A 740 15.62 -17.37 -12.23
C MET A 740 16.94 -18.10 -12.53
N GLU A 741 18.09 -17.61 -12.05
CA GLU A 741 19.36 -18.35 -12.12
C GLU A 741 19.29 -19.66 -11.34
N ILE A 742 18.70 -19.64 -10.13
CA ILE A 742 18.50 -20.83 -9.32
C ILE A 742 17.56 -21.81 -10.03
N VAL A 743 16.42 -21.33 -10.55
CA VAL A 743 15.47 -22.17 -11.30
C VAL A 743 16.15 -22.79 -12.50
N LYS A 744 16.87 -22.01 -13.31
CA LYS A 744 17.58 -22.51 -14.51
C LYS A 744 18.62 -23.57 -14.18
N PHE A 745 19.34 -23.41 -13.07
CA PHE A 745 20.29 -24.40 -12.60
C PHE A 745 19.59 -25.68 -12.16
N LEU A 746 18.64 -25.57 -11.23
CA LEU A 746 17.93 -26.73 -10.68
C LEU A 746 17.18 -27.50 -11.76
N ALA A 747 16.46 -26.79 -12.64
CA ALA A 747 15.71 -27.37 -13.74
C ALA A 747 16.53 -27.61 -15.01
N SER A 748 17.86 -27.62 -14.94
CA SER A 748 18.71 -27.93 -16.10
C SER A 748 18.67 -29.41 -16.48
N ASP A 749 18.87 -29.70 -17.77
CA ASP A 749 19.00 -31.08 -18.26
C ASP A 749 20.20 -31.81 -17.64
N ASP A 750 21.23 -31.06 -17.21
CA ASP A 750 22.42 -31.60 -16.52
C ASP A 750 22.07 -32.27 -15.19
N LEU A 751 20.98 -31.83 -14.53
CA LEU A 751 20.49 -32.43 -13.29
C LEU A 751 19.45 -33.53 -13.52
N LYS A 752 19.13 -33.87 -14.77
CA LYS A 752 18.29 -35.02 -15.18
C LYS A 752 17.03 -35.21 -14.32
N GLY A 753 16.39 -34.09 -13.95
CA GLY A 753 15.14 -34.08 -13.18
C GLY A 753 15.25 -34.49 -11.71
N ARG A 754 16.46 -34.55 -11.13
CA ARG A 754 16.68 -34.73 -9.67
C ARG A 754 15.90 -35.91 -9.08
N GLY A 755 15.96 -37.04 -9.79
CA GLY A 755 15.31 -38.27 -9.35
C GLY A 755 15.84 -38.79 -8.01
N ILE A 756 14.97 -39.41 -7.24
CA ILE A 756 15.33 -39.95 -5.92
C ILE A 756 16.44 -41.01 -6.03
N GLY A 757 17.50 -40.81 -5.24
CA GLY A 757 18.68 -41.68 -5.17
C GLY A 757 19.73 -41.47 -6.26
N THR A 758 19.62 -40.41 -7.07
CA THR A 758 20.60 -40.13 -8.13
C THR A 758 21.73 -39.20 -7.68
N PRO A 759 22.91 -39.24 -8.33
CA PRO A 759 23.98 -38.28 -8.09
C PRO A 759 23.56 -36.82 -8.36
N GLU A 760 22.64 -36.59 -9.31
CA GLU A 760 22.15 -35.26 -9.65
C GLU A 760 21.32 -34.64 -8.50
N LEU A 761 20.55 -35.45 -7.76
CA LEU A 761 19.88 -35.00 -6.54
C LEU A 761 20.89 -34.58 -5.46
N ASP A 762 22.01 -35.31 -5.33
CA ASP A 762 23.09 -34.95 -4.41
C ASP A 762 23.78 -33.63 -4.81
N ILE A 763 23.93 -33.36 -6.11
CA ILE A 763 24.45 -32.07 -6.60
C ILE A 763 23.51 -30.93 -6.18
N ALA A 764 22.20 -31.09 -6.35
CA ALA A 764 21.21 -30.12 -5.90
C ALA A 764 21.25 -29.90 -4.38
N ALA A 765 21.33 -30.97 -3.59
CA ALA A 765 21.44 -30.89 -2.13
C ALA A 765 22.68 -30.08 -1.68
N ASN A 766 23.84 -30.36 -2.28
CA ASN A 766 25.08 -29.64 -1.99
C ASN A 766 25.02 -28.16 -2.40
N TYR A 767 24.37 -27.86 -3.55
CA TYR A 767 24.15 -26.49 -3.99
C TYR A 767 23.31 -25.69 -2.98
N ILE A 768 22.20 -26.25 -2.51
CA ILE A 768 21.31 -25.60 -1.54
C ILE A 768 22.04 -25.38 -0.21
N ALA A 769 22.74 -26.39 0.32
CA ALA A 769 23.50 -26.27 1.57
C ALA A 769 24.57 -25.18 1.49
N LYS A 770 25.31 -25.10 0.37
CA LYS A 770 26.30 -24.05 0.13
C LYS A 770 25.66 -22.66 0.09
N LYS A 771 24.46 -22.53 -0.48
CA LYS A 771 23.73 -21.26 -0.49
C LYS A 771 23.25 -20.86 0.90
N PHE A 772 22.74 -21.79 1.72
CA PHE A 772 22.43 -21.51 3.12
C PHE A 772 23.65 -20.98 3.89
N GLU A 773 24.82 -21.60 3.71
CA GLU A 773 26.08 -21.12 4.30
C GLU A 773 26.46 -19.72 3.80
N GLU A 774 26.48 -19.49 2.48
CA GLU A 774 26.79 -18.18 1.86
C GLU A 774 25.88 -17.05 2.39
N TYR A 775 24.63 -17.41 2.68
CA TYR A 775 23.58 -16.51 3.12
C TYR A 775 23.51 -16.35 4.65
N GLY A 776 24.38 -17.02 5.41
CA GLY A 776 24.54 -16.81 6.84
C GLY A 776 23.67 -17.68 7.74
N LEU A 777 22.95 -18.66 7.19
CA LEU A 777 22.19 -19.62 8.00
C LEU A 777 23.16 -20.58 8.69
N LEU A 778 22.86 -20.94 9.93
CA LEU A 778 23.63 -21.94 10.66
C LEU A 778 23.20 -23.37 10.28
N PRO A 779 24.09 -24.37 10.37
CA PRO A 779 23.73 -25.77 10.21
C PRO A 779 22.61 -26.21 11.17
N GLY A 780 21.53 -26.76 10.61
CA GLY A 780 20.31 -27.05 11.36
C GLY A 780 20.22 -28.45 11.94
N SER A 781 20.83 -29.46 11.31
CA SER A 781 20.60 -30.87 11.68
C SER A 781 21.13 -31.26 13.07
N ASP A 782 20.76 -32.44 13.55
CA ASP A 782 21.09 -32.93 14.89
C ASP A 782 22.60 -33.16 15.11
N ASP A 783 23.38 -33.37 14.04
CA ASP A 783 24.84 -33.54 14.09
C ASP A 783 25.62 -32.25 13.78
N ALA A 784 24.92 -31.10 13.79
CA ALA A 784 25.46 -29.78 13.46
C ALA A 784 26.01 -29.67 12.02
N THR A 785 25.50 -30.48 11.09
CA THR A 785 25.67 -30.27 9.64
C THR A 785 24.42 -29.68 9.00
N TYR A 786 24.46 -29.37 7.71
CA TYR A 786 23.25 -29.01 6.95
C TYR A 786 22.42 -30.23 6.54
N PHE A 787 22.89 -31.46 6.75
CA PHE A 787 22.29 -32.66 6.15
C PHE A 787 21.69 -33.59 7.21
N GLN A 788 20.36 -33.74 7.21
CA GLN A 788 19.73 -34.87 7.89
C GLN A 788 19.68 -36.06 6.93
N SER A 789 20.62 -36.99 7.07
CA SER A 789 20.78 -38.14 6.16
C SER A 789 20.27 -39.45 6.75
N TRP A 790 19.66 -40.30 5.92
CA TRP A 790 19.24 -41.66 6.30
C TRP A 790 19.19 -42.58 5.08
N THR A 791 18.84 -43.85 5.31
CA THR A 791 18.65 -44.84 4.24
C THR A 791 17.36 -45.60 4.50
N GLN A 792 16.54 -45.77 3.46
CA GLN A 792 15.30 -46.54 3.55
C GLN A 792 14.86 -47.09 2.20
N ASP A 793 13.88 -47.99 2.24
CA ASP A 793 13.11 -48.36 1.05
C ASP A 793 12.13 -47.23 0.68
N VAL A 794 11.98 -46.97 -0.61
CA VAL A 794 11.02 -46.01 -1.16
C VAL A 794 10.33 -46.67 -2.34
N LEU A 795 9.05 -47.01 -2.17
CA LEU A 795 8.25 -47.77 -3.15
C LEU A 795 9.00 -49.06 -3.58
N ASP A 796 9.28 -49.23 -4.87
CA ASP A 796 10.00 -50.38 -5.43
C ASP A 796 11.52 -50.29 -5.30
N LYS A 797 12.07 -49.10 -4.99
CA LYS A 797 13.51 -48.91 -4.81
C LYS A 797 13.94 -49.25 -3.38
N LYS A 798 14.99 -50.05 -3.24
CA LYS A 798 15.50 -50.56 -1.95
C LYS A 798 16.75 -49.83 -1.48
N ASN A 799 16.82 -49.59 -0.18
CA ASN A 799 18.01 -49.06 0.51
C ASN A 799 18.61 -47.79 -0.13
N ILE A 800 17.77 -46.80 -0.43
CA ILE A 800 18.19 -45.53 -1.04
C ILE A 800 18.65 -44.55 0.03
N GLY A 801 19.81 -43.92 -0.20
CA GLY A 801 20.31 -42.82 0.61
C GLY A 801 19.51 -41.53 0.33
N LEU A 802 18.97 -40.93 1.39
CA LEU A 802 18.16 -39.72 1.35
C LEU A 802 18.76 -38.67 2.29
N LYS A 803 18.57 -37.39 1.96
CA LYS A 803 18.98 -36.28 2.82
C LYS A 803 18.01 -35.10 2.73
N ASN A 804 17.63 -34.56 3.88
CA ASN A 804 17.01 -33.23 3.97
C ASN A 804 18.11 -32.19 4.21
N ILE A 805 17.94 -30.98 3.69
CA ILE A 805 18.88 -29.87 3.88
C ILE A 805 18.26 -28.87 4.84
N ILE A 806 18.91 -28.61 5.98
CA ILE A 806 18.35 -27.81 7.08
C ILE A 806 19.33 -26.69 7.44
N GLY A 807 18.89 -25.45 7.29
CA GLY A 807 19.56 -24.25 7.79
C GLY A 807 18.69 -23.53 8.82
N ILE A 808 19.28 -22.83 9.79
CA ILE A 808 18.53 -22.11 10.83
C ILE A 808 19.00 -20.67 11.03
N ILE A 809 18.06 -19.81 11.38
CA ILE A 809 18.31 -18.50 11.99
C ILE A 809 17.88 -18.61 13.46
N PRO A 810 18.81 -18.52 14.43
CA PRO A 810 18.48 -18.71 15.84
C PRO A 810 17.59 -17.57 16.36
N GLY A 811 16.60 -17.94 17.19
CA GLY A 811 15.74 -16.98 17.87
C GLY A 811 16.45 -16.28 19.03
N THR A 812 16.06 -15.03 19.30
CA THR A 812 16.63 -14.20 20.38
C THR A 812 15.86 -14.29 21.69
N ASN A 813 14.58 -14.70 21.65
CA ASN A 813 13.72 -14.75 22.83
C ASN A 813 13.70 -16.17 23.44
N PRO A 814 14.26 -16.37 24.65
CA PRO A 814 14.31 -17.69 25.28
C PRO A 814 12.92 -18.23 25.69
N ASP A 815 11.93 -17.37 25.87
CA ASP A 815 10.55 -17.77 26.23
C ASP A 815 9.81 -18.38 25.03
N LEU A 816 10.25 -18.06 23.81
CA LEU A 816 9.68 -18.60 22.58
C LEU A 816 10.55 -19.73 22.03
N SER A 817 10.54 -20.87 22.74
CA SER A 817 11.41 -22.02 22.43
C SER A 817 10.99 -22.87 21.21
N GLU A 818 9.84 -22.57 20.62
CA GLU A 818 9.32 -23.21 19.41
C GLU A 818 9.93 -22.60 18.15
N ALA A 819 9.94 -23.33 17.04
CA ALA A 819 10.45 -22.86 15.76
C ALA A 819 9.36 -22.73 14.69
N VAL A 820 9.53 -21.76 13.80
CA VAL A 820 8.75 -21.64 12.56
C VAL A 820 9.52 -22.32 11.44
N VAL A 821 8.85 -23.17 10.66
CA VAL A 821 9.45 -23.89 9.53
C VAL A 821 9.01 -23.24 8.23
N ILE A 822 9.96 -22.98 7.34
CA ILE A 822 9.68 -22.69 5.94
C ILE A 822 10.34 -23.75 5.06
N SER A 823 9.56 -24.33 4.14
CA SER A 823 9.96 -25.50 3.37
C SER A 823 9.73 -25.37 1.88
N ALA A 824 10.48 -26.16 1.12
CA ALA A 824 10.23 -26.54 -0.27
C ALA A 824 10.79 -27.95 -0.49
N HIS A 825 10.39 -28.66 -1.53
CA HIS A 825 11.05 -29.91 -1.94
C HIS A 825 12.05 -29.67 -3.07
N TYR A 826 13.11 -30.47 -3.15
CA TYR A 826 14.17 -30.30 -4.16
C TYR A 826 14.36 -31.51 -5.09
N ASP A 827 13.66 -32.62 -4.82
CA ASP A 827 13.54 -33.75 -5.75
C ASP A 827 12.44 -33.52 -6.77
N HIS A 828 12.52 -34.24 -7.89
CA HIS A 828 11.42 -34.35 -8.85
C HIS A 828 11.47 -35.75 -9.50
N LEU A 829 10.71 -35.96 -10.58
CA LEU A 829 10.47 -37.29 -11.18
C LEU A 829 11.67 -37.89 -11.93
N GLY A 830 12.79 -37.20 -12.07
CA GLY A 830 13.95 -37.69 -12.81
C GLY A 830 13.62 -38.00 -14.28
N LEU A 831 13.56 -39.31 -14.60
CA LEU A 831 13.17 -39.82 -15.92
C LEU A 831 11.71 -40.31 -16.00
N GLY A 832 10.87 -39.86 -15.08
CA GLY A 832 9.46 -40.26 -14.96
C GLY A 832 9.21 -41.34 -13.90
N TRP A 833 9.76 -41.20 -12.69
CA TRP A 833 9.46 -42.08 -11.56
C TRP A 833 9.23 -41.23 -10.31
N PRO A 834 8.24 -41.53 -9.45
CA PRO A 834 7.41 -42.74 -9.48
C PRO A 834 6.14 -42.67 -10.33
N ASP A 835 5.70 -41.47 -10.73
CA ASP A 835 4.49 -41.25 -11.52
C ASP A 835 4.84 -40.58 -12.86
N VAL A 836 4.63 -41.27 -13.99
CA VAL A 836 4.90 -40.74 -15.33
C VAL A 836 3.68 -40.82 -16.22
N LYS A 837 3.38 -39.68 -16.85
CA LYS A 837 2.36 -39.60 -17.89
C LYS A 837 2.78 -40.41 -19.12
N LYS A 838 1.82 -41.16 -19.67
CA LYS A 838 2.03 -41.96 -20.87
C LYS A 838 2.65 -41.17 -22.02
N GLY A 839 3.71 -41.70 -22.63
CA GLY A 839 4.45 -41.06 -23.72
C GLY A 839 5.61 -40.16 -23.27
N ASN A 840 5.84 -40.04 -21.96
CA ASN A 840 6.98 -39.31 -21.38
C ASN A 840 7.99 -40.21 -20.66
N GLU A 841 7.86 -41.52 -20.78
CA GLU A 841 8.74 -42.50 -20.16
C GLU A 841 10.20 -42.28 -20.63
N GLY A 842 11.14 -42.22 -19.69
CA GLY A 842 12.56 -42.07 -19.98
C GLY A 842 13.00 -40.66 -20.39
N LYS A 843 12.07 -39.69 -20.46
CA LYS A 843 12.40 -38.27 -20.70
C LYS A 843 12.72 -37.56 -19.40
N ILE A 844 13.56 -36.53 -19.47
CA ILE A 844 13.90 -35.69 -18.32
C ILE A 844 12.67 -34.89 -17.90
N HIS A 845 12.32 -34.94 -16.62
CA HIS A 845 11.29 -34.11 -16.00
C HIS A 845 12.00 -33.02 -15.21
N ASN A 846 12.07 -31.80 -15.74
CA ASN A 846 12.95 -30.76 -15.19
C ASN A 846 12.42 -30.14 -13.87
N GLY A 847 11.10 -30.10 -13.64
CA GLY A 847 10.50 -29.61 -12.40
C GLY A 847 10.77 -28.13 -12.13
N ALA A 848 10.65 -27.29 -13.17
CA ALA A 848 10.93 -25.87 -13.05
C ALA A 848 9.91 -25.15 -12.15
N ASP A 849 8.63 -25.36 -12.39
CA ASP A 849 7.58 -24.78 -11.56
C ASP A 849 7.31 -25.65 -10.34
N ASP A 850 7.27 -26.96 -10.53
CA ASP A 850 6.97 -27.94 -9.50
C ASP A 850 7.75 -27.65 -8.20
N ASN A 851 9.08 -27.69 -8.27
CA ASN A 851 9.89 -27.64 -7.06
C ASN A 851 11.08 -26.68 -7.13
N ALA A 852 11.66 -26.44 -8.31
CA ALA A 852 12.76 -25.47 -8.44
C ALA A 852 12.30 -24.04 -8.10
N SER A 853 11.05 -23.69 -8.41
CA SER A 853 10.45 -22.39 -8.07
C SER A 853 10.40 -22.18 -6.55
N GLY A 854 9.91 -23.17 -5.79
CA GLY A 854 9.84 -23.12 -4.32
C GLY A 854 11.21 -23.00 -3.68
N VAL A 855 12.19 -23.79 -4.13
CA VAL A 855 13.58 -23.70 -3.65
C VAL A 855 14.20 -22.34 -3.97
N SER A 856 13.89 -21.74 -5.12
CA SER A 856 14.40 -20.41 -5.49
C SER A 856 13.91 -19.33 -4.53
N VAL A 857 12.63 -19.38 -4.14
CA VAL A 857 12.04 -18.46 -3.14
C VAL A 857 12.63 -18.73 -1.76
N LEU A 858 12.76 -20.00 -1.35
CA LEU A 858 13.37 -20.40 -0.07
C LEU A 858 14.79 -19.84 0.07
N LEU A 859 15.62 -19.98 -0.97
CA LEU A 859 17.00 -19.49 -0.98
C LEU A 859 17.07 -17.96 -1.00
N GLU A 860 16.15 -17.29 -1.70
CA GLU A 860 16.10 -15.83 -1.73
C GLU A 860 15.65 -15.24 -0.38
N LEU A 861 14.72 -15.90 0.32
CA LEU A 861 14.37 -15.57 1.71
C LEU A 861 15.54 -15.78 2.67
N ALA A 862 16.27 -16.89 2.53
CA ALA A 862 17.48 -17.15 3.31
C ALA A 862 18.54 -16.06 3.09
N LYS A 863 18.71 -15.58 1.85
CA LYS A 863 19.60 -14.47 1.50
C LYS A 863 19.19 -13.16 2.18
N SER A 864 17.89 -12.85 2.16
CA SER A 864 17.34 -11.61 2.70
C SER A 864 17.41 -11.57 4.23
N LEU A 865 17.14 -12.70 4.90
CA LEU A 865 17.01 -12.76 6.35
C LEU A 865 18.29 -13.21 7.07
N GLY A 866 19.10 -14.07 6.44
CA GLY A 866 20.14 -14.85 7.13
C GLY A 866 21.25 -14.05 7.81
N LYS A 867 21.58 -12.85 7.32
CA LYS A 867 22.68 -12.02 7.87
C LYS A 867 22.20 -10.89 8.79
N SER A 868 20.98 -10.42 8.60
CA SER A 868 20.47 -9.18 9.18
C SER A 868 19.30 -9.39 10.13
N PHE A 869 18.51 -10.45 9.93
CA PHE A 869 17.31 -10.67 10.72
C PHE A 869 17.61 -11.41 12.03
N LYS A 870 17.05 -10.93 13.12
CA LYS A 870 17.16 -11.50 14.46
C LYS A 870 15.77 -11.80 15.01
N PRO A 871 15.15 -12.91 14.60
CA PRO A 871 13.78 -13.23 14.99
C PRO A 871 13.66 -13.50 16.49
N ALA A 872 12.45 -13.33 17.06
CA ALA A 872 12.19 -13.75 18.43
C ALA A 872 12.23 -15.29 18.55
N ARG A 873 11.54 -16.03 17.67
CA ARG A 873 11.63 -17.50 17.53
C ARG A 873 12.70 -17.94 16.54
N THR A 874 13.16 -19.18 16.68
CA THR A 874 14.02 -19.77 15.64
C THR A 874 13.26 -19.96 14.34
N ILE A 875 13.88 -19.63 13.21
CA ILE A 875 13.38 -19.97 11.88
C ILE A 875 14.20 -21.13 11.31
N ILE A 876 13.52 -22.18 10.86
CA ILE A 876 14.11 -23.33 10.19
C ILE A 876 13.79 -23.27 8.70
N PHE A 877 14.82 -23.18 7.88
CA PHE A 877 14.75 -23.34 6.44
C PHE A 877 15.05 -24.79 6.10
N VAL A 878 14.14 -25.47 5.40
CA VAL A 878 14.33 -26.87 5.04
C VAL A 878 13.99 -27.17 3.59
N ALA A 879 14.89 -27.84 2.89
CA ALA A 879 14.62 -28.43 1.59
C ALA A 879 14.43 -29.95 1.76
N PHE A 880 13.23 -30.44 1.50
CA PHE A 880 12.86 -31.84 1.65
C PHE A 880 13.16 -32.67 0.40
N THR A 881 13.50 -33.95 0.62
CA THR A 881 13.67 -34.94 -0.44
C THR A 881 12.53 -35.94 -0.44
N ALA A 882 12.28 -36.56 -1.59
CA ALA A 882 11.30 -37.61 -1.79
C ALA A 882 9.86 -37.20 -1.44
N GLU A 883 9.49 -35.96 -1.79
CA GLU A 883 8.10 -35.46 -1.75
C GLU A 883 7.25 -36.29 -2.72
N GLU A 884 7.73 -36.43 -3.96
CA GLU A 884 7.06 -37.09 -5.09
C GLU A 884 6.79 -38.58 -4.87
N ALA A 885 7.53 -39.18 -3.93
CA ALA A 885 7.41 -40.58 -3.54
C ALA A 885 6.66 -40.77 -2.21
N GLY A 886 5.82 -39.81 -1.83
CA GLY A 886 4.90 -39.92 -0.69
C GLY A 886 5.37 -39.18 0.56
N LEU A 887 5.91 -37.97 0.41
CA LEU A 887 6.29 -37.07 1.51
C LEU A 887 7.32 -37.69 2.46
N VAL A 888 8.25 -38.49 1.92
CA VAL A 888 9.15 -39.31 2.72
C VAL A 888 10.09 -38.44 3.55
N GLY A 889 10.64 -37.37 2.98
CA GLY A 889 11.56 -36.48 3.67
C GLY A 889 10.92 -35.67 4.79
N SER A 890 9.77 -35.05 4.55
CA SER A 890 9.04 -34.30 5.58
C SER A 890 8.52 -35.20 6.69
N ARG A 891 8.01 -36.40 6.37
CA ARG A 891 7.64 -37.40 7.38
C ARG A 891 8.83 -37.88 8.19
N TYR A 892 9.99 -38.07 7.57
CA TYR A 892 11.20 -38.41 8.31
C TYR A 892 11.60 -37.29 9.27
N PHE A 893 11.62 -36.04 8.80
CA PHE A 893 11.93 -34.87 9.62
C PHE A 893 11.04 -34.76 10.85
N VAL A 894 9.72 -34.78 10.66
CA VAL A 894 8.73 -34.65 11.73
C VAL A 894 8.85 -35.75 12.78
N ASN A 895 9.19 -36.97 12.38
CA ASN A 895 9.29 -38.11 13.30
C ASN A 895 10.68 -38.26 13.97
N ASN A 896 11.75 -37.71 13.40
CA ASN A 896 13.13 -38.02 13.83
C ASN A 896 13.97 -36.81 14.23
N TYR A 897 13.51 -35.57 14.00
CA TYR A 897 14.32 -34.39 14.32
C TYR A 897 14.36 -34.12 15.83
N LYS A 898 15.54 -34.28 16.44
CA LYS A 898 15.70 -34.23 17.91
C LYS A 898 15.85 -32.81 18.44
N LYS A 899 16.47 -31.92 17.66
CA LYS A 899 16.71 -30.53 18.05
C LYS A 899 15.41 -29.73 18.19
N TYR A 900 14.49 -29.91 17.25
CA TYR A 900 13.13 -29.35 17.28
C TYR A 900 12.11 -30.47 17.03
N PRO A 901 11.77 -31.27 18.05
CA PRO A 901 10.72 -32.28 17.94
C PRO A 901 9.38 -31.63 17.61
N VAL A 902 8.41 -32.44 17.16
CA VAL A 902 7.09 -32.00 16.68
C VAL A 902 6.36 -31.01 17.61
N ASN A 903 6.48 -31.16 18.93
CA ASN A 903 5.86 -30.26 19.92
C ASN A 903 6.63 -28.95 20.16
N LYS A 904 7.74 -28.73 19.45
CA LYS A 904 8.53 -27.50 19.40
C LYS A 904 8.46 -26.83 18.03
N ILE A 905 7.46 -27.17 17.21
CA ILE A 905 7.22 -26.53 15.93
C ILE A 905 5.93 -25.72 16.04
N PHE A 906 6.06 -24.41 15.88
CA PHE A 906 4.96 -23.46 16.01
C PHE A 906 4.04 -23.49 14.79
N ALA A 907 4.62 -23.50 13.59
CA ALA A 907 3.91 -23.46 12.32
C ALA A 907 4.82 -23.88 11.16
N ILE A 908 4.21 -24.26 10.03
CA ILE A 908 4.92 -24.46 8.76
C ILE A 908 4.31 -23.66 7.60
N LEU A 909 5.19 -23.04 6.81
CA LEU A 909 4.90 -22.44 5.52
C LEU A 909 5.61 -23.24 4.42
N ASN A 910 4.87 -23.92 3.54
CA ASN A 910 5.43 -24.70 2.45
C ASN A 910 5.33 -23.96 1.10
N LEU A 911 6.38 -24.03 0.29
CA LEU A 911 6.51 -23.37 -1.02
C LEU A 911 6.58 -24.43 -2.13
N ASP A 912 5.55 -24.50 -2.95
CA ASP A 912 5.41 -25.54 -3.99
C ASP A 912 4.54 -25.01 -5.13
N THR A 913 5.03 -25.11 -6.38
CA THR A 913 4.45 -24.50 -7.60
C THR A 913 4.23 -22.99 -7.55
N VAL A 914 5.19 -22.24 -7.00
CA VAL A 914 5.06 -20.77 -6.80
C VAL A 914 5.51 -19.95 -8.02
N GLY A 915 5.92 -20.59 -9.11
CA GLY A 915 6.61 -19.94 -10.22
C GLY A 915 5.73 -19.42 -11.35
N ARG A 916 4.41 -19.64 -11.34
CA ARG A 916 3.55 -19.32 -12.51
C ARG A 916 2.41 -18.34 -12.23
N LEU A 917 2.61 -17.34 -11.37
CA LEU A 917 1.54 -16.43 -10.91
C LEU A 917 0.81 -15.64 -12.01
N PHE A 918 1.50 -15.08 -13.01
CA PHE A 918 0.97 -14.30 -14.14
C PHE A 918 -0.12 -13.27 -13.77
N GLY A 919 0.05 -12.59 -12.63
CA GLY A 919 -0.89 -11.57 -12.15
C GLY A 919 -2.13 -12.10 -11.42
N ASN A 920 -2.28 -13.41 -11.25
CA ASN A 920 -3.34 -14.00 -10.43
C ASN A 920 -3.08 -13.80 -8.92
N LYS A 921 -4.05 -14.22 -8.09
CA LYS A 921 -3.90 -14.25 -6.63
C LYS A 921 -3.08 -15.45 -6.20
N LEU A 922 -2.27 -15.30 -5.15
CA LEU A 922 -1.54 -16.41 -4.55
C LEU A 922 -2.49 -17.25 -3.70
N MET A 923 -2.58 -18.56 -3.95
CA MET A 923 -3.44 -19.45 -3.18
C MET A 923 -2.74 -19.91 -1.90
N VAL A 924 -3.51 -19.98 -0.81
CA VAL A 924 -3.06 -20.49 0.48
C VAL A 924 -3.87 -21.74 0.81
N LEU A 925 -3.30 -22.91 0.56
CA LEU A 925 -3.94 -24.19 0.82
C LEU A 925 -3.87 -24.58 2.30
N ASN A 926 -4.81 -25.40 2.75
CA ASN A 926 -4.96 -25.85 4.14
C ASN A 926 -5.07 -24.69 5.17
N SER A 927 -5.64 -23.56 4.76
CA SER A 927 -5.80 -22.38 5.62
C SER A 927 -6.77 -22.57 6.81
N ASN A 928 -7.47 -23.71 6.86
CA ASN A 928 -8.34 -24.14 7.96
C ASN A 928 -7.58 -24.78 9.14
N THR A 929 -6.26 -24.98 9.03
CA THR A 929 -5.44 -25.60 10.09
C THR A 929 -5.26 -24.72 11.32
N ALA A 930 -5.53 -23.42 11.22
CA ALA A 930 -5.64 -22.47 12.33
C ALA A 930 -6.54 -21.30 11.93
N ARG A 931 -7.25 -20.69 12.89
CA ARG A 931 -8.15 -19.55 12.61
C ARG A 931 -7.37 -18.28 12.25
N GLU A 932 -6.17 -18.19 12.77
CA GLU A 932 -5.26 -17.05 12.68
C GLU A 932 -4.78 -16.82 11.24
N TRP A 933 -4.65 -17.87 10.41
CA TRP A 933 -4.21 -17.76 9.02
C TRP A 933 -4.98 -16.71 8.22
N LYS A 934 -6.29 -16.61 8.45
CA LYS A 934 -7.13 -15.61 7.80
C LYS A 934 -6.63 -14.19 8.07
N PHE A 935 -6.36 -13.86 9.33
CA PHE A 935 -5.93 -12.53 9.73
C PHE A 935 -4.48 -12.27 9.32
N ILE A 936 -3.62 -13.28 9.39
CA ILE A 936 -2.21 -13.20 8.98
C ILE A 936 -2.11 -12.84 7.50
N PHE A 937 -2.79 -13.57 6.63
CA PHE A 937 -2.74 -13.30 5.19
C PHE A 937 -3.53 -12.05 4.78
N MET A 938 -4.58 -11.67 5.52
CA MET A 938 -5.23 -10.36 5.34
C MET A 938 -4.27 -9.21 5.66
N GLY A 939 -3.52 -9.32 6.76
CA GLY A 939 -2.48 -8.37 7.14
C GLY A 939 -1.37 -8.32 6.09
N ALA A 940 -0.82 -9.48 5.71
CA ALA A 940 0.25 -9.57 4.71
C ALA A 940 -0.17 -8.99 3.34
N ASN A 941 -1.39 -9.30 2.86
CA ASN A 941 -1.94 -8.72 1.62
C ASN A 941 -2.04 -7.19 1.73
N PHE A 942 -2.51 -6.67 2.86
CA PHE A 942 -2.66 -5.24 3.07
C PHE A 942 -1.31 -4.50 3.13
N THR A 943 -0.31 -5.07 3.81
CA THR A 943 1.06 -4.56 3.88
C THR A 943 1.71 -4.59 2.50
N THR A 944 1.80 -5.77 1.89
CA THR A 944 2.57 -6.01 0.67
C THR A 944 1.87 -5.55 -0.63
N GLY A 945 0.54 -5.43 -0.61
CA GLY A 945 -0.29 -5.21 -1.80
C GLY A 945 -0.42 -6.46 -2.71
N VAL A 946 0.10 -7.62 -2.30
CA VAL A 946 0.00 -8.86 -3.07
C VAL A 946 -1.30 -9.59 -2.70
N PRO A 947 -2.22 -9.79 -3.65
CA PRO A 947 -3.50 -10.39 -3.34
C PRO A 947 -3.36 -11.89 -3.10
N THR A 948 -3.97 -12.37 -2.01
CA THR A 948 -4.02 -13.77 -1.64
C THR A 948 -5.45 -14.31 -1.65
N GLU A 949 -5.58 -15.63 -1.82
CA GLU A 949 -6.86 -16.34 -1.77
C GLU A 949 -6.73 -17.57 -0.87
N LEU A 950 -7.54 -17.61 0.19
CA LEU A 950 -7.50 -18.67 1.19
C LEU A 950 -8.37 -19.84 0.76
N VAL A 951 -7.79 -21.05 0.75
CA VAL A 951 -8.50 -22.30 0.49
C VAL A 951 -8.62 -23.07 1.80
N THR A 952 -9.86 -23.32 2.22
CA THR A 952 -10.19 -23.98 3.49
C THR A 952 -10.52 -25.46 3.31
N GLN A 953 -10.41 -26.00 2.10
CA GLN A 953 -10.62 -27.43 1.85
C GLN A 953 -9.40 -28.21 2.33
N ASP A 954 -9.64 -29.37 2.95
CA ASP A 954 -8.59 -30.31 3.31
C ASP A 954 -8.06 -31.00 2.04
N LEU A 955 -6.90 -30.56 1.59
CA LEU A 955 -6.21 -31.11 0.43
C LEU A 955 -4.96 -31.87 0.91
N ASP A 956 -4.79 -33.12 0.48
CA ASP A 956 -3.52 -33.86 0.54
C ASP A 956 -2.60 -33.22 -0.52
N ALA A 957 -1.96 -32.10 -0.17
CA ALA A 957 -1.36 -31.20 -1.17
C ALA A 957 0.17 -31.30 -1.29
N SER A 958 0.94 -31.19 -0.19
CA SER A 958 2.43 -31.24 -0.24
C SER A 958 3.03 -31.47 1.17
N ASP A 959 4.31 -31.17 1.38
CA ASP A 959 5.10 -31.44 2.59
C ASP A 959 4.50 -30.94 3.91
N GLN A 960 3.70 -29.86 3.89
CA GLN A 960 3.00 -29.38 5.09
C GLN A 960 2.05 -30.44 5.67
N THR A 961 1.56 -31.37 4.86
CA THR A 961 0.65 -32.44 5.29
C THR A 961 1.26 -33.28 6.41
N ALA A 962 2.57 -33.57 6.36
CA ALA A 962 3.26 -34.33 7.42
C ALA A 962 3.20 -33.65 8.80
N PHE A 963 3.10 -32.31 8.83
CA PHE A 963 2.98 -31.50 10.03
C PHE A 963 1.52 -31.41 10.50
N ILE A 964 0.59 -31.22 9.56
CA ILE A 964 -0.86 -31.21 9.82
C ILE A 964 -1.32 -32.54 10.43
N GLU A 965 -0.80 -33.68 9.93
CA GLU A 965 -1.05 -35.02 10.49
C GLU A 965 -0.68 -35.13 11.98
N LYS A 966 0.25 -34.29 12.46
CA LYS A 966 0.68 -34.23 13.87
C LYS A 966 0.02 -33.11 14.67
N GLY A 967 -0.92 -32.37 14.10
CA GLY A 967 -1.61 -31.27 14.77
C GLY A 967 -0.82 -29.97 14.81
N ILE A 968 0.11 -29.76 13.87
CA ILE A 968 0.82 -28.49 13.70
C ILE A 968 0.09 -27.68 12.62
N PRO A 969 -0.22 -26.38 12.85
CA PRO A 969 -0.75 -25.51 11.81
C PRO A 969 0.21 -25.41 10.62
N GLY A 970 -0.32 -25.65 9.43
CA GLY A 970 0.47 -25.66 8.21
C GLY A 970 -0.33 -25.16 7.01
N VAL A 971 0.34 -24.39 6.15
CA VAL A 971 -0.22 -23.92 4.88
C VAL A 971 0.80 -24.11 3.75
N GLN A 972 0.28 -24.24 2.53
CA GLN A 972 1.08 -24.22 1.31
C GLN A 972 0.74 -22.99 0.50
N LEU A 973 1.77 -22.29 0.04
CA LEU A 973 1.65 -21.28 -1.00
C LEU A 973 1.73 -21.97 -2.35
N PHE A 974 0.70 -21.76 -3.16
CA PHE A 974 0.47 -22.46 -4.42
C PHE A 974 -0.04 -21.46 -5.47
N TYR A 975 0.31 -21.64 -6.74
CA TYR A 975 -0.25 -20.87 -7.85
C TYR A 975 -1.64 -21.40 -8.25
N THR A 976 -2.52 -20.56 -8.82
CA THR A 976 -3.84 -20.98 -9.33
C THR A 976 -3.75 -21.97 -10.50
N GLY A 977 -3.64 -23.26 -10.17
CA GLY A 977 -3.94 -24.40 -11.02
C GLY A 977 -2.74 -25.25 -11.41
N ILE A 978 -2.94 -26.57 -11.32
CA ILE A 978 -2.12 -27.55 -12.02
C ILE A 978 -2.34 -27.31 -13.52
N LYS A 979 -1.30 -26.99 -14.29
CA LYS A 979 -1.37 -26.88 -15.75
C LYS A 979 -1.15 -28.25 -16.41
N SER A 980 -1.57 -28.41 -17.66
CA SER A 980 -1.45 -29.68 -18.41
C SER A 980 -0.03 -30.26 -18.45
N ASP A 981 0.98 -29.41 -18.34
CA ASP A 981 2.41 -29.74 -18.32
C ASP A 981 2.99 -30.05 -16.92
N TYR A 982 2.17 -30.07 -15.87
CA TYR A 982 2.56 -30.57 -14.55
C TYR A 982 3.02 -32.03 -14.62
N HIS A 983 4.07 -32.41 -13.90
CA HIS A 983 4.68 -33.75 -13.99
C HIS A 983 4.96 -34.17 -15.43
N SER A 984 5.55 -33.26 -16.21
CA SER A 984 5.92 -33.54 -17.61
C SER A 984 7.29 -32.93 -17.96
N PRO A 985 7.94 -33.43 -19.04
CA PRO A 985 9.18 -32.85 -19.57
C PRO A 985 9.07 -31.40 -20.02
N GLU A 986 7.85 -30.88 -20.20
CA GLU A 986 7.63 -29.51 -20.61
C GLU A 986 7.58 -28.52 -19.44
N ASP A 987 7.71 -28.97 -18.19
CA ASP A 987 7.89 -28.07 -17.05
C ASP A 987 9.31 -27.48 -16.99
N LYS A 988 9.54 -26.44 -17.81
CA LYS A 988 10.82 -25.81 -18.07
C LYS A 988 10.90 -24.38 -17.54
N ALA A 989 12.14 -23.91 -17.34
CA ALA A 989 12.44 -22.61 -16.74
C ALA A 989 11.89 -21.41 -17.54
N ASP A 990 11.70 -21.52 -18.85
CA ASP A 990 11.16 -20.46 -19.71
C ASP A 990 9.67 -20.17 -19.48
N LYS A 991 8.97 -21.05 -18.75
CA LYS A 991 7.55 -20.89 -18.40
C LYS A 991 7.31 -20.22 -17.05
N ILE A 992 8.37 -19.89 -16.31
CA ILE A 992 8.29 -19.26 -15.01
C ILE A 992 8.07 -17.76 -15.17
N ASP A 993 7.18 -17.22 -14.34
CA ASP A 993 6.88 -15.81 -14.16
C ASP A 993 7.84 -15.20 -13.11
N PRO A 994 8.87 -14.45 -13.53
CA PRO A 994 9.84 -13.89 -12.59
C PRO A 994 9.22 -12.85 -11.64
N ASP A 995 8.22 -12.09 -12.11
CA ASP A 995 7.50 -11.12 -11.27
C ASP A 995 6.60 -11.83 -10.25
N GLY A 996 6.05 -12.98 -10.63
CA GLY A 996 5.31 -13.89 -9.76
C GLY A 996 6.15 -14.40 -8.59
N LEU A 997 7.39 -14.80 -8.84
CA LEU A 997 8.33 -15.23 -7.80
C LEU A 997 8.62 -14.12 -6.77
N ILE A 998 8.77 -12.87 -7.22
CA ILE A 998 8.95 -11.72 -6.32
C ILE A 998 7.74 -11.56 -5.40
N LYS A 999 6.52 -11.72 -5.93
CA LYS A 999 5.28 -11.62 -5.14
C LYS A 999 5.16 -12.76 -4.12
N ALA A 1000 5.49 -13.99 -4.52
CA ALA A 1000 5.52 -15.14 -3.61
C ALA A 1000 6.53 -14.94 -2.48
N ALA A 1001 7.76 -14.50 -2.80
CA ALA A 1001 8.78 -14.19 -1.81
C ALA A 1001 8.36 -13.05 -0.87
N THR A 1002 7.75 -11.98 -1.41
CA THR A 1002 7.23 -10.85 -0.63
C THR A 1002 6.20 -11.27 0.41
N ILE A 1003 5.19 -12.05 0.03
CA ILE A 1003 4.20 -12.57 0.98
C ILE A 1003 4.84 -13.53 1.98
N SER A 1004 5.73 -14.41 1.51
CA SER A 1004 6.39 -15.40 2.38
C SER A 1004 7.24 -14.74 3.46
N LYS A 1005 7.99 -13.69 3.12
CA LYS A 1005 8.79 -12.90 4.09
C LYS A 1005 7.89 -12.30 5.17
N GLU A 1006 6.85 -11.59 4.77
CA GLU A 1006 5.94 -10.91 5.72
C GLU A 1006 5.27 -11.90 6.68
N VAL A 1007 4.80 -13.03 6.16
CA VAL A 1007 4.18 -14.08 6.99
C VAL A 1007 5.23 -14.74 7.91
N LEU A 1008 6.42 -15.02 7.39
CA LEU A 1008 7.49 -15.67 8.16
C LEU A 1008 7.98 -14.80 9.31
N GLU A 1009 8.24 -13.51 9.06
CA GLU A 1009 8.62 -12.54 10.10
C GLU A 1009 7.52 -12.42 11.16
N TYR A 1010 6.26 -12.29 10.73
CA TYR A 1010 5.13 -12.21 11.67
C TYR A 1010 5.05 -13.45 12.56
N LEU A 1011 5.14 -14.66 11.99
CA LEU A 1011 5.12 -15.91 12.76
C LEU A 1011 6.30 -16.00 13.73
N ALA A 1012 7.49 -15.55 13.31
CA ALA A 1012 8.69 -15.60 14.12
C ALA A 1012 8.60 -14.70 15.37
N ASP A 1013 7.92 -13.55 15.26
CA ASP A 1013 7.80 -12.56 16.34
C ASP A 1013 6.47 -12.62 17.12
N ARG A 1014 5.48 -13.38 16.64
CA ARG A 1014 4.15 -13.49 17.26
C ARG A 1014 4.18 -14.11 18.65
N THR A 1015 3.89 -13.39 19.72
CA THR A 1015 3.85 -13.97 21.08
C THR A 1015 2.60 -14.83 21.34
N GLU A 1016 1.50 -14.54 20.65
CA GLU A 1016 0.23 -15.27 20.80
C GLU A 1016 0.29 -16.69 20.20
N PRO A 1017 -0.39 -17.68 20.81
CA PRO A 1017 -0.45 -19.03 20.27
C PRO A 1017 -1.23 -19.07 18.95
N MET A 1018 -1.06 -20.18 18.22
CA MET A 1018 -1.85 -20.50 17.03
C MET A 1018 -2.44 -21.91 17.19
N PRO A 1019 -3.61 -22.05 17.83
CA PRO A 1019 -4.22 -23.35 18.08
C PRO A 1019 -4.58 -24.07 16.78
N PHE A 1020 -4.22 -25.36 16.70
CA PHE A 1020 -4.59 -26.19 15.56
C PHE A 1020 -6.09 -26.44 15.52
N THR A 1021 -6.71 -26.17 14.36
CA THR A 1021 -8.15 -26.37 14.11
C THR A 1021 -8.43 -27.35 12.96
N GLY A 1022 -7.39 -27.94 12.37
CA GLY A 1022 -7.53 -28.95 11.32
C GLY A 1022 -8.01 -30.31 11.85
N GLN A 1023 -8.32 -31.25 10.94
CA GLN A 1023 -8.62 -32.63 11.32
C GLN A 1023 -7.32 -33.41 11.53
N GLN A 1024 -7.11 -33.92 12.75
CA GLN A 1024 -5.99 -34.81 13.04
C GLN A 1024 -6.31 -36.20 12.48
N SER A 1025 -5.42 -36.76 11.66
CA SER A 1025 -5.61 -38.10 11.10
C SER A 1025 -5.31 -39.16 12.17
N ASP A 1026 -6.26 -40.05 12.48
CA ASP A 1026 -6.02 -41.17 13.38
C ASP A 1026 -4.87 -42.06 12.85
N THR A 1027 -3.75 -42.04 13.58
CA THR A 1027 -2.49 -42.74 13.26
C THR A 1027 -2.62 -44.26 13.14
N ASN A 1028 -3.73 -44.85 13.61
CA ASN A 1028 -4.03 -46.29 13.49
C ASN A 1028 -4.69 -46.70 12.16
N SER A 1029 -5.00 -45.78 11.25
CA SER A 1029 -5.63 -46.08 9.95
C SER A 1029 -4.66 -46.18 8.76
N LEU A 1030 -3.36 -45.91 8.99
CA LEU A 1030 -2.34 -45.84 7.93
C LEU A 1030 -1.99 -47.19 7.30
N THR A 1031 -2.53 -48.31 7.78
CA THR A 1031 -2.38 -49.63 7.14
C THR A 1031 -3.49 -49.97 6.14
N ASN A 1032 -4.51 -49.12 5.97
CA ASN A 1032 -5.68 -49.43 5.13
C ASN A 1032 -6.27 -48.23 4.37
N LYS A 1033 -5.48 -47.21 3.98
CA LYS A 1033 -5.88 -46.36 2.84
C LYS A 1033 -5.67 -47.20 1.58
N ASN A 1034 -6.75 -47.58 0.90
CA ASN A 1034 -6.72 -48.27 -0.40
C ASN A 1034 -5.64 -47.68 -1.30
N THR A 1035 -4.55 -48.42 -1.48
CA THR A 1035 -3.41 -48.15 -2.35
C THR A 1035 -3.76 -48.37 -3.83
N GLY A 1036 -5.01 -48.09 -4.22
CA GLY A 1036 -5.40 -48.10 -5.61
C GLY A 1036 -4.75 -46.91 -6.29
N GLU A 1037 -3.72 -47.15 -7.10
CA GLU A 1037 -3.17 -46.14 -8.01
C GLU A 1037 -4.32 -45.59 -8.86
N ARG A 1038 -4.42 -44.25 -8.93
CA ARG A 1038 -5.39 -43.59 -9.81
C ARG A 1038 -4.91 -43.74 -11.25
N ASN A 1039 -5.25 -44.86 -11.87
CA ASN A 1039 -4.85 -45.18 -13.23
C ASN A 1039 -5.78 -44.55 -14.27
N ALA A 1040 -7.02 -44.23 -13.89
CA ALA A 1040 -8.01 -43.60 -14.75
C ALA A 1040 -8.07 -42.07 -14.58
N SER A 1041 -8.13 -41.35 -15.69
CA SER A 1041 -8.22 -39.89 -15.73
C SER A 1041 -9.30 -39.41 -16.70
N THR A 1042 -9.95 -38.30 -16.35
CA THR A 1042 -10.77 -37.51 -17.28
C THR A 1042 -9.91 -36.51 -18.06
N GLY A 1043 -8.74 -36.12 -17.54
CA GLY A 1043 -7.97 -34.97 -18.02
C GLY A 1043 -8.62 -33.60 -17.78
N ALA A 1044 -9.68 -33.55 -16.94
CA ALA A 1044 -10.22 -32.30 -16.40
C ALA A 1044 -9.45 -31.91 -15.13
N MET A 1045 -9.05 -30.65 -15.04
CA MET A 1045 -8.29 -30.09 -13.93
C MET A 1045 -9.22 -29.32 -12.98
N PRO A 1046 -9.27 -29.64 -11.68
CA PRO A 1046 -10.14 -28.97 -10.71
C PRO A 1046 -9.76 -27.50 -10.44
N ASP A 1047 -10.78 -26.70 -10.16
CA ASP A 1047 -10.66 -25.36 -9.56
C ASP A 1047 -10.71 -25.48 -8.03
N PHE A 1048 -9.55 -25.44 -7.38
CA PHE A 1048 -9.41 -25.60 -5.92
C PHE A 1048 -10.03 -24.44 -5.12
N THR A 1049 -10.39 -23.32 -5.76
CA THR A 1049 -11.06 -22.20 -5.10
C THR A 1049 -12.57 -22.39 -4.99
N PHE A 1050 -13.13 -23.35 -5.73
CA PHE A 1050 -14.58 -23.52 -5.79
C PHE A 1050 -15.14 -24.08 -4.47
N THR A 1051 -15.99 -23.30 -3.81
CA THR A 1051 -16.62 -23.64 -2.53
C THR A 1051 -18.07 -24.15 -2.65
N GLY A 1052 -18.60 -24.23 -3.88
CA GLY A 1052 -19.92 -24.78 -4.14
C GLY A 1052 -19.95 -26.31 -4.09
N GLU A 1053 -21.15 -26.90 -4.16
CA GLU A 1053 -21.30 -28.34 -4.28
C GLU A 1053 -20.83 -28.82 -5.67
N GLY A 1054 -19.91 -29.79 -5.70
CA GLY A 1054 -19.33 -30.35 -6.92
C GLY A 1054 -17.84 -30.02 -7.14
N VAL A 1055 -17.34 -30.36 -8.33
CA VAL A 1055 -15.97 -30.08 -8.77
C VAL A 1055 -16.01 -29.21 -10.02
N LYS A 1056 -15.66 -27.92 -9.86
CA LYS A 1056 -15.55 -26.99 -10.98
C LYS A 1056 -14.27 -27.24 -11.77
N ILE A 1057 -14.35 -27.16 -13.09
CA ILE A 1057 -13.22 -27.37 -14.01
C ILE A 1057 -12.48 -26.04 -14.20
N ALA A 1058 -11.20 -26.00 -13.81
CA ALA A 1058 -10.28 -24.90 -14.04
C ALA A 1058 -9.69 -24.93 -15.45
N ASP A 1059 -9.35 -26.13 -15.94
CA ASP A 1059 -8.74 -26.33 -17.26
C ASP A 1059 -8.99 -27.76 -17.78
N VAL A 1060 -8.76 -27.97 -19.07
CA VAL A 1060 -8.92 -29.26 -19.75
C VAL A 1060 -7.68 -29.55 -20.58
N ALA A 1061 -7.01 -30.67 -20.30
CA ALA A 1061 -5.82 -31.07 -21.05
C ALA A 1061 -6.15 -31.34 -22.53
N GLU A 1062 -5.29 -30.87 -23.45
CA GLU A 1062 -5.45 -31.14 -24.88
C GLU A 1062 -5.40 -32.65 -25.17
N ASN A 1063 -6.22 -33.11 -26.10
CA ASN A 1063 -6.37 -34.53 -26.47
C ASN A 1063 -6.82 -35.47 -25.32
N SER A 1064 -7.36 -34.92 -24.24
CA SER A 1064 -7.87 -35.71 -23.11
C SER A 1064 -9.31 -36.23 -23.33
N PRO A 1065 -9.77 -37.21 -22.52
CA PRO A 1065 -11.18 -37.58 -22.46
C PRO A 1065 -12.14 -36.40 -22.26
N ALA A 1066 -11.76 -35.44 -21.40
CA ALA A 1066 -12.55 -34.26 -21.11
C ALA A 1066 -12.66 -33.33 -22.34
N ALA A 1067 -11.56 -33.16 -23.09
CA ALA A 1067 -11.58 -32.40 -24.34
C ALA A 1067 -12.46 -33.09 -25.40
N ASN A 1068 -12.35 -34.42 -25.54
CA ASN A 1068 -13.16 -35.22 -26.45
C ASN A 1068 -14.65 -35.18 -26.08
N ALA A 1069 -14.95 -35.15 -24.79
CA ALA A 1069 -16.28 -35.00 -24.23
C ALA A 1069 -16.80 -33.55 -24.24
N ARG A 1070 -16.01 -32.60 -24.77
CA ARG A 1070 -16.32 -31.17 -24.86
C ARG A 1070 -16.62 -30.53 -23.49
N LEU A 1071 -15.99 -31.02 -22.43
CA LEU A 1071 -15.94 -30.31 -21.17
C LEU A 1071 -15.15 -29.02 -21.34
N GLN A 1072 -15.55 -27.98 -20.62
CA GLN A 1072 -15.00 -26.64 -20.74
C GLN A 1072 -14.65 -26.09 -19.35
N LYS A 1073 -13.70 -25.16 -19.35
CA LYS A 1073 -13.43 -24.33 -18.18
C LYS A 1073 -14.73 -23.70 -17.68
N GLY A 1074 -15.02 -23.85 -16.38
CA GLY A 1074 -16.21 -23.31 -15.73
C GLY A 1074 -17.33 -24.32 -15.51
N ASP A 1075 -17.33 -25.48 -16.17
CA ASP A 1075 -18.29 -26.55 -15.89
C ASP A 1075 -18.14 -27.06 -14.44
N VAL A 1076 -19.25 -27.42 -13.77
CA VAL A 1076 -19.22 -27.99 -12.42
C VAL A 1076 -19.70 -29.43 -12.44
N ILE A 1077 -18.83 -30.40 -12.15
CA ILE A 1077 -19.16 -31.81 -12.05
C ILE A 1077 -19.87 -32.05 -10.71
N ILE A 1078 -21.15 -32.40 -10.76
CA ILE A 1078 -21.99 -32.67 -9.59
C ILE A 1078 -22.39 -34.15 -9.46
N GLY A 1079 -22.03 -34.99 -10.44
CA GLY A 1079 -22.27 -36.42 -10.40
C GLY A 1079 -21.33 -37.25 -11.26
N PHE A 1080 -21.11 -38.49 -10.86
CA PHE A 1080 -20.25 -39.50 -11.50
C PHE A 1080 -20.95 -40.86 -11.42
N ASP A 1081 -21.37 -41.41 -12.56
CA ASP A 1081 -22.18 -42.65 -12.67
C ASP A 1081 -23.34 -42.71 -11.67
N ASP A 1082 -24.21 -41.70 -11.74
CA ASP A 1082 -25.38 -41.52 -10.89
C ASP A 1082 -25.08 -41.34 -9.38
N LYS A 1083 -23.81 -41.30 -8.97
CA LYS A 1083 -23.39 -40.94 -7.61
C LYS A 1083 -23.17 -39.43 -7.51
N PRO A 1084 -23.62 -38.78 -6.42
CA PRO A 1084 -23.36 -37.36 -6.22
C PRO A 1084 -21.87 -37.11 -5.98
N VAL A 1085 -21.34 -36.06 -6.59
CA VAL A 1085 -20.01 -35.52 -6.34
C VAL A 1085 -20.20 -34.23 -5.57
N LYS A 1086 -19.88 -34.21 -4.28
CA LYS A 1086 -20.06 -33.01 -3.44
C LYS A 1086 -18.80 -32.17 -3.35
N ASN A 1087 -17.64 -32.81 -3.45
CA ASN A 1087 -16.33 -32.19 -3.32
C ASN A 1087 -15.26 -32.95 -4.11
N LEU A 1088 -14.03 -32.44 -4.08
CA LEU A 1088 -12.89 -33.02 -4.79
C LEU A 1088 -12.54 -34.45 -4.32
N THR A 1089 -12.70 -34.72 -3.02
CA THR A 1089 -12.43 -36.03 -2.42
C THR A 1089 -13.34 -37.11 -3.00
N ASP A 1090 -14.63 -36.82 -3.15
CA ASP A 1090 -15.59 -37.73 -3.79
C ASP A 1090 -15.17 -38.05 -5.23
N TYR A 1091 -14.88 -37.00 -6.02
CA TYR A 1091 -14.46 -37.14 -7.42
C TYR A 1091 -13.18 -37.97 -7.57
N SER A 1092 -12.17 -37.71 -6.74
CA SER A 1092 -10.91 -38.46 -6.72
C SER A 1092 -11.13 -39.93 -6.34
N ASN A 1093 -11.96 -40.20 -5.33
CA ASN A 1093 -12.29 -41.55 -4.89
C ASN A 1093 -13.06 -42.34 -5.95
N TYR A 1094 -13.95 -41.70 -6.71
CA TYR A 1094 -14.66 -42.35 -7.80
C TYR A 1094 -13.72 -42.69 -8.96
N LEU A 1095 -12.76 -41.81 -9.30
CA LEU A 1095 -11.78 -42.11 -10.34
C LEU A 1095 -10.85 -43.29 -9.98
N LYS A 1096 -10.47 -43.43 -8.71
CA LYS A 1096 -9.69 -44.59 -8.22
C LYS A 1096 -10.43 -45.92 -8.33
N GLN A 1097 -11.76 -45.91 -8.47
CA GLN A 1097 -12.58 -47.12 -8.62
C GLN A 1097 -12.67 -47.60 -10.07
N HIS A 1098 -12.17 -46.81 -11.04
CA HIS A 1098 -12.30 -47.08 -12.47
C HIS A 1098 -10.95 -47.36 -13.13
N LYS A 1099 -11.01 -47.95 -14.33
CA LYS A 1099 -9.86 -48.27 -15.18
C LYS A 1099 -9.85 -47.42 -16.45
N PRO A 1100 -8.66 -47.23 -17.07
CA PRO A 1100 -8.56 -46.69 -18.41
C PRO A 1100 -9.45 -47.45 -19.40
N GLY A 1101 -10.21 -46.72 -20.22
CA GLY A 1101 -11.16 -47.26 -21.19
C GLY A 1101 -12.60 -47.40 -20.66
N ASP A 1102 -12.84 -47.24 -19.36
CA ASP A 1102 -14.18 -47.24 -18.79
C ASP A 1102 -14.99 -46.05 -19.32
N LYS A 1103 -16.23 -46.31 -19.74
CA LYS A 1103 -17.19 -45.26 -20.09
C LYS A 1103 -17.98 -44.90 -18.85
N VAL A 1104 -17.86 -43.66 -18.43
CA VAL A 1104 -18.55 -43.13 -17.26
C VAL A 1104 -19.42 -41.95 -17.67
N LYS A 1105 -20.52 -41.76 -16.95
CA LYS A 1105 -21.44 -40.64 -17.17
C LYS A 1105 -21.16 -39.57 -16.11
N LEU A 1106 -20.79 -38.38 -16.57
CA LEU A 1106 -20.67 -37.20 -15.71
C LEU A 1106 -21.94 -36.39 -15.77
N THR A 1107 -22.41 -35.94 -14.61
CA THR A 1107 -23.44 -34.92 -14.51
C THR A 1107 -22.76 -33.58 -14.23
N ILE A 1108 -22.96 -32.59 -15.11
CA ILE A 1108 -22.34 -31.28 -14.98
C ILE A 1108 -23.39 -30.16 -14.92
N ILE A 1109 -23.00 -29.02 -14.35
CA ILE A 1109 -23.71 -27.74 -14.49
C ILE A 1109 -22.91 -26.86 -15.45
N ARG A 1110 -23.56 -26.38 -16.50
CA ARG A 1110 -23.02 -25.41 -17.46
C ARG A 1110 -24.05 -24.32 -17.67
N ASN A 1111 -23.66 -23.06 -17.46
CA ASN A 1111 -24.57 -21.90 -17.56
C ASN A 1111 -25.86 -22.08 -16.72
N ASP A 1112 -25.71 -22.59 -15.49
CA ASP A 1112 -26.81 -22.91 -14.54
C ASP A 1112 -27.79 -24.02 -15.01
N GLU A 1113 -27.49 -24.70 -16.11
CA GLU A 1113 -28.28 -25.85 -16.59
C GLU A 1113 -27.56 -27.17 -16.34
N LYS A 1114 -28.31 -28.19 -15.92
CA LYS A 1114 -27.81 -29.55 -15.68
C LYS A 1114 -27.70 -30.31 -17.00
N GLN A 1115 -26.53 -30.89 -17.26
CA GLN A 1115 -26.25 -31.67 -18.48
C GLN A 1115 -25.60 -33.01 -18.11
N GLU A 1116 -25.84 -34.04 -18.93
CA GLU A 1116 -25.14 -35.33 -18.84
C GLU A 1116 -24.11 -35.42 -19.97
N VAL A 1117 -22.91 -35.87 -19.63
CA VAL A 1117 -21.80 -36.01 -20.57
C VAL A 1117 -21.18 -37.40 -20.39
N ASP A 1118 -21.20 -38.19 -21.45
CA ASP A 1118 -20.50 -39.47 -21.50
C ASP A 1118 -19.02 -39.23 -21.78
N ILE A 1119 -18.14 -39.81 -20.96
CA ILE A 1119 -16.69 -39.68 -21.09
C ILE A 1119 -16.06 -41.07 -21.03
N THR A 1120 -15.12 -41.35 -21.94
CA THR A 1120 -14.33 -42.58 -21.90
C THR A 1120 -13.01 -42.26 -21.22
N LEU A 1121 -12.82 -42.73 -19.98
CA LEU A 1121 -11.63 -42.45 -19.19
C LEU A 1121 -10.38 -42.93 -19.92
N SER A 1122 -9.29 -42.16 -19.81
CA SER A 1122 -7.99 -42.57 -20.34
C SER A 1122 -7.09 -43.03 -19.20
N GLU A 1123 -5.99 -43.67 -19.59
CA GLU A 1123 -4.84 -43.83 -18.71
C GLU A 1123 -4.30 -42.44 -18.37
N ARG A 1124 -3.85 -42.28 -17.12
CA ARG A 1124 -3.35 -41.03 -16.58
C ARG A 1124 -2.09 -40.54 -17.29
#